data_AF-A0AAW1TPI1-F1
#
_entry.id   AF-A0AAW1TPI1-F1
#
_cell.length_a   1.000
_cell.length_b   1.000
_cell.length_c   1.000
_cell.angle_alpha   90.00
_cell.angle_beta   90.00
_cell.angle_gamma   90.00
#
_symmetry.space_group_name_H-M   'P 1'
#
loop_
_entity.id
_entity.type
_entity.pdbx_description
1 polymer ?
#
loop_
_entity_poly.entity_id
_entity_poly.type
_entity_poly.pdbx_seq_one_letter_code
_entity_poly.pdbx_strand_id
1 'polypeptide(L)'
;MAEEFIERFHNLEGTLLKEKKKSLFFLLDSYKSLHNEEHTLTKISQNLKPRTCLEEIYKLEFLIYFRRSCELFEELKSGNDLAASKIIRHPWFIEYLFNDKQCEEFVQNVFPLLSIVVRSKILKQIRKLQNEESVNALFDCLLERYGLQPAMILLCGCSTDKIRQFLKRGLKLSNTRLKLLHDKSPSLINFYYEEYHRRGGDLEPSFIKYLSFNDANLYVQLRLKYNIDSGRLGRRTTTKYVLENREAIMLDRDKYLSLNIFHVKALNKVLRSDLRLSQKRIVPDEEHIHCTLSEGGNTKVSSANSDGPLDIIEAVEDIDQLDGSSLVLMDLKKMIDKCDDIEECVYLFEDFVENCSKIKDYNALLDFLSLFCRRFRNTDAQVSYIPLDQIYRRIKLNDLTDEHWVCIHEIILIQDLRGLPIYNPIVLEYSKYLYKNGRDFGEMVPIYLKSQNFSLRNVNFKDETFKDIEFQREFLKLALEQYNDNLHQATEIILAIRDWNKRHPYDIILVSEKEEIVDRIKKSVDVNWLHQRGDEFLSMKYLVCRENMSEEFTDIYFNHMNSLENVTMTKWFLKYKPDVFQKYAHDVSECKTIMSNHSLLKLSRKYEHIDLLQTLIKYNLEKLIDSKTLLKDKIADILASIMPKQDYLELLKKNIPKCDKLDLKTASLEEKNIHKIQVALAKSVRYSTCKVEALPILLKYCRGDYFQPALISLYSCLYRIPEKSLENVSAVLLKKAVSVRKHTIFLSVLVFPAKTVETLVLHILETENNDSIKKHLFTRMSKDFLKKPCDVIWKMLQTYMDHLTVHETETLTAMADVHVIPETYKRAFIDKVCNIYGALEKKENTPMNIYYDILMKSVMDDDIKFLSADWCMDIIRRNFTKEEDADGSWVSFTIKFLMYGDKMRENIRYILNMMEAYKKKYWNTSSRQIAMCYIHNIFKQIYNKTMNIEEFRLPLLKEFPSILAEEWKKVFSIDETLEEYLMLDFMILKYQENHDEQFYAREIIKIFASLRKKYGDLITTLFKEFLSAELILLLGTHNYMAKLLELLVNILKLDSSLPITLIVIQLLPGPVSHYNEIIRNVSDENIVKQAYLNRR
;
A
#
# COMPACT_ATOMS: atom_id res chain seq x y z
N MET A 1 51.33 -26.68 14.23
CA MET A 1 49.89 -26.80 13.92
C MET A 1 49.11 -25.49 14.11
N ALA A 2 48.89 -24.95 15.32
CA ALA A 2 48.10 -23.72 15.47
C ALA A 2 48.71 -22.49 14.75
N GLU A 3 50.01 -22.27 14.91
CA GLU A 3 50.74 -21.17 14.25
C GLU A 3 50.78 -21.35 12.74
N GLU A 4 51.06 -22.57 12.29
CA GLU A 4 51.01 -22.97 10.88
C GLU A 4 49.64 -22.73 10.24
N PHE A 5 48.54 -23.07 10.94
CA PHE A 5 47.19 -22.77 10.45
C PHE A 5 46.96 -21.27 10.29
N ILE A 6 47.36 -20.47 11.28
CA ILE A 6 47.22 -19.00 11.26
C ILE A 6 48.04 -18.40 10.10
N GLU A 7 49.26 -18.87 9.91
CA GLU A 7 50.11 -18.45 8.80
C GLU A 7 49.47 -18.77 7.45
N ARG A 8 48.98 -20.00 7.25
CA ARG A 8 48.28 -20.40 6.01
C ARG A 8 46.97 -19.63 5.81
N PHE A 9 46.26 -19.29 6.89
CA PHE A 9 45.04 -18.48 6.82
C PHE A 9 45.31 -17.05 6.32
N HIS A 10 46.42 -16.43 6.73
CA HIS A 10 46.79 -15.11 6.22
C HIS A 10 47.31 -15.15 4.77
N ASN A 11 47.75 -16.31 4.31
CA ASN A 11 48.33 -16.53 2.98
C ASN A 11 47.40 -17.34 2.05
N LEU A 12 46.08 -17.17 2.16
CA LEU A 12 45.11 -17.84 1.28
C LEU A 12 45.28 -17.41 -0.19
N GLU A 13 45.45 -18.40 -1.06
CA GLU A 13 45.69 -18.22 -2.50
C GLU A 13 44.45 -17.72 -3.28
N GLY A 14 44.71 -17.06 -4.41
CA GLY A 14 43.70 -16.59 -5.38
C GLY A 14 43.51 -15.08 -5.37
N THR A 15 43.15 -14.51 -6.53
CA THR A 15 42.84 -13.07 -6.67
C THR A 15 41.35 -12.81 -6.56
N LEU A 16 40.51 -13.79 -6.95
CA LEU A 16 39.06 -13.71 -6.87
C LEU A 16 38.52 -14.15 -5.50
N LEU A 17 37.41 -13.56 -5.06
CA LEU A 17 36.73 -13.98 -3.81
C LEU A 17 36.33 -15.46 -3.83
N LYS A 18 35.94 -15.98 -5.00
CA LYS A 18 35.56 -17.39 -5.14
C LYS A 18 36.77 -18.31 -4.94
N GLU A 19 37.93 -17.93 -5.45
CA GLU A 19 39.18 -18.68 -5.33
C GLU A 19 39.68 -18.65 -3.89
N LYS A 20 39.78 -17.47 -3.26
CA LYS A 20 40.16 -17.34 -1.85
C LYS A 20 39.22 -18.10 -0.93
N LYS A 21 37.91 -18.09 -1.21
CA LYS A 21 36.95 -18.89 -0.44
C LYS A 21 37.17 -20.39 -0.64
N LYS A 22 37.49 -20.83 -1.87
CA LYS A 22 37.83 -22.23 -2.16
C LYS A 22 39.11 -22.64 -1.42
N SER A 23 40.14 -21.79 -1.45
CA SER A 23 41.39 -21.96 -0.69
C SER A 23 41.14 -22.07 0.81
N LEU A 24 40.26 -21.22 1.37
CA LEU A 24 39.85 -21.33 2.78
C LEU A 24 39.22 -22.69 3.07
N PHE A 25 38.26 -23.16 2.26
CA PHE A 25 37.63 -24.45 2.52
C PHE A 25 38.60 -25.62 2.38
N PHE A 26 39.54 -25.57 1.42
CA PHE A 26 40.62 -26.56 1.36
C PHE A 26 41.50 -26.53 2.61
N LEU A 27 41.81 -25.33 3.12
CA LEU A 27 42.53 -25.19 4.39
C LEU A 27 41.72 -25.83 5.53
N LEU A 28 40.45 -25.47 5.70
CA LEU A 28 39.58 -26.01 6.74
C LEU A 28 39.47 -27.54 6.66
N ASP A 29 39.28 -28.09 5.46
CA ASP A 29 39.19 -29.54 5.24
C ASP A 29 40.52 -30.26 5.52
N SER A 30 41.67 -29.64 5.22
CA SER A 30 42.99 -30.21 5.55
C SER A 30 43.24 -30.32 7.05
N TYR A 31 42.52 -29.54 7.86
CA TYR A 31 42.57 -29.56 9.32
C TYR A 31 41.26 -30.11 9.94
N LYS A 32 40.48 -30.92 9.22
CA LYS A 32 39.23 -31.49 9.73
C LYS A 32 39.41 -32.33 11.00
N SER A 33 40.58 -32.93 11.20
CA SER A 33 40.93 -33.65 12.44
C SER A 33 40.87 -32.76 13.70
N LEU A 34 41.03 -31.44 13.56
CA LEU A 34 40.97 -30.49 14.67
C LEU A 34 39.62 -30.46 15.38
N HIS A 35 38.55 -31.03 14.81
CA HIS A 35 37.27 -31.17 15.50
C HIS A 35 37.39 -31.87 16.87
N ASN A 36 38.41 -32.70 17.07
CA ASN A 36 38.66 -33.41 18.33
C ASN A 36 39.73 -32.73 19.22
N GLU A 37 40.35 -31.63 18.77
CA GLU A 37 41.44 -30.94 19.46
C GLU A 37 41.01 -29.57 19.99
N GLU A 38 40.18 -29.57 21.04
CA GLU A 38 39.58 -28.36 21.62
C GLU A 38 40.61 -27.29 22.02
N HIS A 39 41.74 -27.73 22.60
CA HIS A 39 42.82 -26.83 23.02
C HIS A 39 43.50 -26.14 21.82
N THR A 40 43.77 -26.88 20.74
CA THR A 40 44.37 -26.35 19.52
C THR A 40 43.43 -25.34 18.85
N LEU A 41 42.14 -25.67 18.74
CA LEU A 41 41.13 -24.77 18.19
C LEU A 41 41.00 -23.50 19.03
N THR A 42 41.01 -23.60 20.36
CA THR A 42 40.98 -22.44 21.26
C THR A 42 42.21 -21.55 21.04
N LYS A 43 43.41 -22.13 20.95
CA LYS A 43 44.65 -21.39 20.66
C LYS A 43 44.55 -20.68 19.29
N ILE A 44 44.00 -21.32 18.26
CA ILE A 44 43.78 -20.69 16.95
C ILE A 44 42.79 -19.53 17.06
N SER A 45 41.59 -19.76 17.60
CA SER A 45 40.53 -18.75 17.72
C SER A 45 41.00 -17.47 18.44
N GLN A 46 41.79 -17.63 19.51
CA GLN A 46 42.30 -16.52 20.32
C GLN A 46 43.42 -15.74 19.63
N ASN A 47 44.31 -16.44 18.90
CA ASN A 47 45.47 -15.81 18.26
C ASN A 47 45.20 -15.34 16.82
N LEU A 48 44.15 -15.85 16.17
CA LEU A 48 43.77 -15.44 14.83
C LEU A 48 43.17 -14.03 14.83
N LYS A 49 43.98 -13.05 14.44
CA LYS A 49 43.63 -11.63 14.30
C LYS A 49 43.48 -11.29 12.82
N PRO A 50 42.24 -11.15 12.31
CA PRO A 50 42.01 -10.75 10.93
C PRO A 50 42.72 -9.44 10.59
N ARG A 51 43.38 -9.40 9.43
CA ARG A 51 44.06 -8.21 8.91
C ARG A 51 43.17 -7.40 7.98
N THR A 52 42.17 -8.05 7.37
CA THR A 52 41.27 -7.46 6.38
C THR A 52 39.81 -7.77 6.69
N CYS A 53 38.89 -7.00 6.11
CA CYS A 53 37.45 -7.27 6.18
C CYS A 53 37.08 -8.66 5.64
N LEU A 54 37.80 -9.13 4.61
CA LEU A 54 37.61 -10.47 4.08
C LEU A 54 38.06 -11.56 5.07
N GLU A 55 39.20 -11.35 5.74
CA GLU A 55 39.66 -12.24 6.79
C GLU A 55 38.71 -12.25 8.01
N GLU A 56 38.05 -11.13 8.35
CA GLU A 56 37.01 -11.12 9.40
C GLU A 56 35.87 -12.06 9.01
N ILE A 57 35.45 -12.03 7.75
CA ILE A 57 34.44 -12.95 7.22
C ILE A 57 34.94 -14.39 7.27
N TYR A 58 36.20 -14.65 6.91
CA TYR A 58 36.77 -16.00 6.91
C TYR A 58 37.01 -16.55 8.31
N LYS A 59 37.36 -15.71 9.28
CA LYS A 59 37.42 -16.09 10.69
C LYS A 59 36.04 -16.56 11.15
N LEU A 60 34.97 -15.86 10.78
CA LEU A 60 33.61 -16.30 11.08
C LEU A 60 33.27 -17.65 10.41
N GLU A 61 33.67 -17.87 9.16
CA GLU A 61 33.48 -19.16 8.48
C GLU A 61 34.27 -20.28 9.18
N PHE A 62 35.50 -20.02 9.63
CA PHE A 62 36.29 -20.94 10.46
C PHE A 62 35.56 -21.29 11.77
N LEU A 63 35.08 -20.28 12.51
CA LEU A 63 34.36 -20.50 13.77
C LEU A 63 33.06 -21.29 13.55
N ILE A 64 32.35 -21.04 12.44
CA ILE A 64 31.14 -21.76 12.06
C ILE A 64 31.46 -23.21 11.68
N TYR A 65 32.50 -23.43 10.87
CA TYR A 65 32.93 -24.75 10.40
C TYR A 65 33.25 -25.67 11.58
N PHE A 66 34.06 -25.17 12.53
CA PHE A 66 34.46 -25.92 13.73
C PHE A 66 33.49 -25.79 14.91
N ARG A 67 32.29 -25.22 14.71
CA ARG A 67 31.24 -25.06 15.74
C ARG A 67 31.72 -24.43 17.06
N ARG A 68 32.53 -23.36 16.96
CA ARG A 68 33.12 -22.63 18.09
C ARG A 68 32.09 -21.73 18.79
N SER A 69 31.14 -22.33 19.49
CA SER A 69 29.93 -21.63 19.96
C SER A 69 30.21 -20.47 20.93
N CYS A 70 31.18 -20.60 21.83
CA CYS A 70 31.56 -19.54 22.77
C CYS A 70 32.09 -18.31 22.04
N GLU A 71 33.00 -18.50 21.09
CA GLU A 71 33.62 -17.44 20.31
C GLU A 71 32.60 -16.80 19.37
N LEU A 72 31.72 -17.59 18.75
CA LEU A 72 30.60 -17.06 17.96
C LEU A 72 29.64 -16.21 18.80
N PHE A 73 29.41 -16.59 20.06
CA PHE A 73 28.60 -15.79 20.97
C PHE A 73 29.28 -14.45 21.32
N GLU A 74 30.60 -14.42 21.54
CA GLU A 74 31.35 -13.16 21.70
C GLU A 74 31.25 -12.27 20.46
N GLU A 75 31.33 -12.85 19.26
CA GLU A 75 31.14 -12.12 18.00
C GLU A 75 29.72 -11.52 17.89
N LEU A 76 28.70 -12.17 18.44
CA LEU A 76 27.35 -11.60 18.51
C LEU A 76 27.23 -10.42 19.48
N LYS A 77 27.94 -10.44 20.60
CA LYS A 77 27.95 -9.33 21.58
C LYS A 77 28.51 -8.03 20.98
N SER A 78 29.39 -8.14 19.98
CA SER A 78 29.93 -6.97 19.26
C SER A 78 28.85 -6.14 18.54
N GLY A 79 27.68 -6.72 18.26
CA GLY A 79 26.62 -6.06 17.49
C GLY A 79 26.93 -5.91 15.99
N ASN A 80 27.97 -6.57 15.49
CA ASN A 80 28.30 -6.59 14.08
C ASN A 80 27.19 -7.26 13.26
N ASP A 81 26.54 -6.48 12.39
CA ASP A 81 25.37 -6.92 11.63
C ASP A 81 25.69 -8.03 10.61
N LEU A 82 26.91 -8.02 10.06
CA LEU A 82 27.39 -9.03 9.12
C LEU A 82 27.66 -10.34 9.86
N ALA A 83 28.39 -10.28 10.97
CA ALA A 83 28.65 -11.43 11.83
C ALA A 83 27.34 -12.06 12.28
N ALA A 84 26.44 -11.27 12.87
CA ALA A 84 25.13 -11.74 13.30
C ALA A 84 24.32 -12.37 12.17
N SER A 85 24.33 -11.80 10.97
CA SER A 85 23.61 -12.37 9.82
C SER A 85 24.17 -13.70 9.34
N LYS A 86 25.48 -13.94 9.49
CA LYS A 86 26.12 -15.21 9.15
C LYS A 86 25.85 -16.25 10.21
N ILE A 87 26.15 -15.94 11.46
CA ILE A 87 26.04 -16.85 12.61
C ILE A 87 24.60 -17.36 12.76
N ILE A 88 23.62 -16.46 12.79
CA ILE A 88 22.21 -16.77 13.05
C ILE A 88 21.55 -17.59 11.91
N ARG A 89 22.18 -17.72 10.74
CA ARG A 89 21.66 -18.59 9.67
C ARG A 89 21.85 -20.08 9.94
N HIS A 90 22.68 -20.44 10.91
CA HIS A 90 22.97 -21.83 11.23
C HIS A 90 22.07 -22.32 12.38
N PRO A 91 21.12 -23.25 12.12
CA PRO A 91 20.16 -23.71 13.14
C PRO A 91 20.82 -24.30 14.39
N TRP A 92 21.89 -25.08 14.20
CA TRP A 92 22.65 -25.70 15.31
C TRP A 92 23.15 -24.69 16.35
N PHE A 93 23.45 -23.46 15.92
CA PHE A 93 23.92 -22.43 16.83
C PHE A 93 22.76 -21.80 17.62
N ILE A 94 21.58 -21.69 17.00
CA ILE A 94 20.37 -21.23 17.68
C ILE A 94 19.90 -22.28 18.70
N GLU A 95 20.00 -23.55 18.34
CA GLU A 95 19.79 -24.68 19.26
C GLU A 95 20.78 -24.61 20.43
N TYR A 96 22.08 -24.45 20.19
CA TYR A 96 23.07 -24.25 21.26
C TYR A 96 22.71 -23.08 22.20
N LEU A 97 22.26 -21.95 21.64
CA LEU A 97 21.90 -20.79 22.45
C LEU A 97 20.67 -21.01 23.34
N PHE A 98 19.77 -21.93 22.96
CA PHE A 98 18.43 -22.06 23.53
C PHE A 98 18.20 -23.38 24.27
N ASN A 99 18.72 -24.52 23.79
CA ASN A 99 18.35 -25.87 24.24
C ASN A 99 18.76 -26.17 25.70
N ASP A 100 19.81 -25.54 26.22
CA ASP A 100 20.31 -25.81 27.58
C ASP A 100 19.74 -24.88 28.64
N LYS A 101 18.83 -23.95 28.27
CA LYS A 101 18.38 -22.86 29.15
C LYS A 101 16.88 -22.83 29.26
N GLN A 102 16.39 -22.56 30.47
CA GLN A 102 15.00 -22.15 30.63
C GLN A 102 14.76 -20.81 29.91
N CYS A 103 13.56 -20.63 29.33
CA CYS A 103 13.19 -19.41 28.60
C CYS A 103 13.48 -18.14 29.41
N GLU A 104 13.23 -18.20 30.72
CA GLU A 104 13.52 -17.11 31.64
C GLU A 104 15.03 -16.83 31.72
N GLU A 105 15.87 -17.83 31.97
CA GLU A 105 17.33 -17.66 32.04
C GLU A 105 17.88 -17.07 30.72
N PHE A 106 17.37 -17.53 29.58
CA PHE A 106 17.76 -17.01 28.27
C PHE A 106 17.43 -15.50 28.13
N VAL A 107 16.22 -15.09 28.50
CA VAL A 107 15.77 -13.70 28.43
C VAL A 107 16.47 -12.83 29.48
N GLN A 108 16.76 -13.36 30.66
CA GLN A 108 17.35 -12.60 31.76
C GLN A 108 18.88 -12.46 31.65
N ASN A 109 19.58 -13.47 31.12
CA ASN A 109 21.05 -13.52 31.14
C ASN A 109 21.69 -13.36 29.76
N VAL A 110 21.07 -13.86 28.70
CA VAL A 110 21.67 -13.84 27.34
C VAL A 110 21.28 -12.55 26.61
N PHE A 111 20.00 -12.21 26.58
CA PHE A 111 19.48 -11.06 25.83
C PHE A 111 20.09 -9.71 26.22
N PRO A 112 20.39 -9.43 27.51
CA PRO A 112 21.00 -8.16 27.89
C PRO A 112 22.43 -7.98 27.38
N LEU A 113 23.10 -9.09 27.03
CA LEU A 113 24.44 -9.08 26.42
C LEU A 113 24.38 -8.81 24.91
N LEU A 114 23.19 -8.79 24.31
CA LEU A 114 23.00 -8.69 22.88
C LEU A 114 22.28 -7.40 22.49
N SER A 115 22.63 -6.88 21.31
CA SER A 115 21.94 -5.72 20.75
C SER A 115 20.52 -6.06 20.30
N ILE A 116 19.64 -5.07 20.22
CA ILE A 116 18.24 -5.26 19.78
C ILE A 116 18.15 -5.82 18.35
N VAL A 117 19.08 -5.45 17.46
CA VAL A 117 19.15 -6.00 16.10
C VAL A 117 19.47 -7.49 16.13
N VAL A 118 20.42 -7.91 16.96
CA VAL A 118 20.81 -9.32 17.12
C VAL A 118 19.67 -10.11 17.77
N ARG A 119 19.10 -9.62 18.87
CA ARG A 119 17.91 -10.21 19.53
C ARG A 119 16.78 -10.44 18.54
N SER A 120 16.44 -9.42 17.74
CA SER A 120 15.38 -9.52 16.72
C SER A 120 15.66 -10.58 15.66
N LYS A 121 16.92 -10.80 15.27
CA LYS A 121 17.29 -11.85 14.32
C LYS A 121 17.22 -13.24 14.94
N ILE A 122 17.70 -13.40 16.18
CA ILE A 122 17.61 -14.65 16.94
C ILE A 122 16.14 -15.05 17.09
N LEU A 123 15.28 -14.13 17.55
CA LEU A 123 13.84 -14.38 17.72
C LEU A 123 13.16 -14.82 16.42
N LYS A 124 13.53 -14.23 15.28
CA LYS A 124 13.00 -14.65 13.96
C LYS A 124 13.40 -16.07 13.56
N GLN A 125 14.54 -16.57 14.04
CA GLN A 125 14.96 -17.95 13.80
C GLN A 125 14.37 -18.92 14.81
N ILE A 126 14.34 -18.57 16.10
CA ILE A 126 13.71 -19.39 17.15
C ILE A 126 12.27 -19.75 16.76
N ARG A 127 11.52 -18.76 16.25
CA ARG A 127 10.16 -18.95 15.72
C ARG A 127 10.01 -20.08 14.70
N LYS A 128 11.07 -20.42 13.95
CA LYS A 128 11.05 -21.45 12.91
C LYS A 128 11.47 -22.83 13.40
N LEU A 129 12.21 -22.90 14.52
CA LEU A 129 12.92 -24.10 14.95
C LEU A 129 12.29 -24.76 16.18
N GLN A 130 11.55 -24.00 16.99
CA GLN A 130 11.03 -24.47 18.28
C GLN A 130 9.56 -24.89 18.20
N ASN A 131 9.17 -25.77 19.10
CA ASN A 131 7.77 -26.16 19.28
C ASN A 131 6.93 -25.00 19.86
N GLU A 132 5.60 -25.07 19.72
CA GLU A 132 4.71 -23.99 20.13
C GLU A 132 4.74 -23.69 21.63
N GLU A 133 4.98 -24.70 22.48
CA GLU A 133 5.02 -24.56 23.93
C GLU A 133 6.23 -23.74 24.39
N SER A 134 7.43 -24.06 23.88
CA SER A 134 8.65 -23.29 24.15
C SER A 134 8.54 -21.87 23.60
N VAL A 135 7.93 -21.68 22.42
CA VAL A 135 7.69 -20.35 21.85
C VAL A 135 6.67 -19.56 22.70
N ASN A 136 5.64 -20.21 23.23
CA ASN A 136 4.69 -19.59 24.16
C ASN A 136 5.41 -19.12 25.43
N ALA A 137 6.18 -19.98 26.09
CA ALA A 137 6.92 -19.63 27.30
C ALA A 137 7.89 -18.47 27.05
N LEU A 138 8.66 -18.52 25.95
CA LEU A 138 9.56 -17.44 25.58
C LEU A 138 8.81 -16.14 25.27
N PHE A 139 7.64 -16.21 24.63
CA PHE A 139 6.79 -15.05 24.39
C PHE A 139 6.39 -14.38 25.71
N ASP A 140 6.02 -15.14 26.75
CA ASP A 140 5.64 -14.60 28.05
C ASP A 140 6.83 -13.94 28.75
N CYS A 141 7.99 -14.61 28.81
CA CYS A 141 9.20 -14.02 29.38
C CYS A 141 9.60 -12.71 28.68
N LEU A 142 9.44 -12.63 27.36
CA LEU A 142 9.69 -11.39 26.61
C LEU A 142 8.65 -10.32 26.85
N LEU A 143 7.37 -10.71 26.95
CA LEU A 143 6.27 -9.79 27.23
C LEU A 143 6.45 -9.17 28.62
N GLU A 144 6.83 -9.97 29.60
CA GLU A 144 7.11 -9.53 30.96
C GLU A 144 8.35 -8.62 31.01
N ARG A 145 9.49 -9.07 30.47
CA ARG A 145 10.74 -8.30 30.57
C ARG A 145 10.74 -7.06 29.68
N TYR A 146 10.36 -7.18 28.41
CA TYR A 146 10.52 -6.12 27.40
C TYR A 146 9.21 -5.56 26.84
N GLY A 147 8.07 -6.06 27.30
CA GLY A 147 6.77 -5.67 26.78
C GLY A 147 6.47 -6.29 25.41
N LEU A 148 5.35 -5.82 24.84
CA LEU A 148 4.75 -6.49 23.69
C LEU A 148 5.59 -6.39 22.40
N GLN A 149 6.37 -5.33 22.16
CA GLN A 149 7.03 -5.12 20.84
C GLN A 149 8.00 -6.27 20.49
N PRO A 150 8.93 -6.67 21.37
CA PRO A 150 9.82 -7.80 21.09
C PRO A 150 9.08 -9.14 21.08
N ALA A 151 8.13 -9.33 21.99
CA ALA A 151 7.29 -10.55 22.04
C ALA A 151 6.50 -10.76 20.73
N MET A 152 6.01 -9.69 20.10
CA MET A 152 5.28 -9.73 18.83
C MET A 152 6.08 -10.27 17.64
N ILE A 153 7.41 -10.45 17.76
CA ILE A 153 8.21 -11.16 16.75
C ILE A 153 7.87 -12.66 16.76
N LEU A 154 7.55 -13.20 17.93
CA LEU A 154 7.22 -14.61 18.17
C LEU A 154 5.72 -14.93 18.09
N LEU A 155 4.84 -13.93 18.01
CA LEU A 155 3.38 -14.17 18.05
C LEU A 155 2.93 -15.23 17.04
N CYS A 156 3.37 -15.15 15.77
CA CYS A 156 3.00 -16.15 14.75
C CYS A 156 3.66 -17.53 14.94
N GLY A 157 4.54 -17.71 15.93
CA GLY A 157 5.06 -19.02 16.35
C GLY A 157 4.38 -19.57 17.59
N CYS A 158 3.59 -18.76 18.31
CA CYS A 158 2.80 -19.19 19.46
C CYS A 158 1.65 -20.11 19.05
N SER A 159 1.01 -20.78 20.01
CA SER A 159 -0.18 -21.57 19.75
C SER A 159 -1.37 -20.72 19.29
N THR A 160 -2.28 -21.32 18.53
CA THR A 160 -3.49 -20.66 17.99
C THR A 160 -4.31 -19.99 19.10
N ASP A 161 -4.46 -20.63 20.26
CA ASP A 161 -5.23 -20.08 21.38
C ASP A 161 -4.57 -18.85 21.99
N LYS A 162 -3.24 -18.89 22.17
CA LYS A 162 -2.48 -17.74 22.64
C LYS A 162 -2.58 -16.59 21.65
N ILE A 163 -2.46 -16.86 20.35
CA ILE A 163 -2.65 -15.83 19.33
C ILE A 163 -4.04 -15.21 19.45
N ARG A 164 -5.11 -16.02 19.50
CA ARG A 164 -6.49 -15.52 19.67
C ARG A 164 -6.64 -14.64 20.91
N GLN A 165 -6.07 -15.05 22.05
CA GLN A 165 -6.08 -14.27 23.28
C GLN A 165 -5.49 -12.87 23.09
N PHE A 166 -4.39 -12.75 22.35
CA PHE A 166 -3.78 -11.46 22.06
C PHE A 166 -4.52 -10.66 20.99
N LEU A 167 -5.09 -11.32 19.98
CA LEU A 167 -5.90 -10.65 18.96
C LEU A 167 -7.19 -10.04 19.53
N LYS A 168 -7.80 -10.68 20.55
CA LYS A 168 -8.90 -10.11 21.34
C LYS A 168 -8.54 -8.82 22.08
N ARG A 169 -7.26 -8.42 22.13
CA ARG A 169 -6.83 -7.12 22.67
C ARG A 169 -6.83 -6.00 21.62
N GLY A 170 -7.18 -6.29 20.38
CA GLY A 170 -7.28 -5.29 19.28
C GLY A 170 -5.94 -4.84 18.72
N LEU A 171 -4.98 -5.76 18.67
CA LEU A 171 -3.65 -5.45 18.16
C LEU A 171 -3.68 -5.22 16.66
N LYS A 172 -3.27 -4.05 16.17
CA LYS A 172 -3.08 -3.85 14.73
C LYS A 172 -1.82 -4.59 14.25
N LEU A 173 -1.99 -5.57 13.35
CA LEU A 173 -0.88 -6.31 12.75
C LEU A 173 -0.40 -5.65 11.45
N SER A 174 0.90 -5.75 11.16
CA SER A 174 1.46 -5.32 9.87
C SER A 174 1.23 -6.38 8.80
N ASN A 175 1.25 -6.01 7.51
CA ASN A 175 1.05 -6.96 6.41
C ASN A 175 2.02 -8.14 6.43
N THR A 176 3.27 -7.93 6.89
CA THR A 176 4.22 -9.04 7.04
C THR A 176 3.76 -10.02 8.12
N ARG A 177 3.23 -9.52 9.25
CA ARG A 177 2.70 -10.38 10.33
C ARG A 177 1.39 -11.05 9.91
N LEU A 178 0.53 -10.35 9.17
CA LEU A 178 -0.71 -10.92 8.63
C LEU A 178 -0.41 -12.06 7.64
N LYS A 179 0.58 -11.90 6.76
CA LYS A 179 1.05 -13.00 5.89
C LYS A 179 1.53 -14.21 6.69
N LEU A 180 2.36 -13.98 7.72
CA LEU A 180 2.83 -15.06 8.59
C LEU A 180 1.70 -15.71 9.40
N LEU A 181 0.69 -14.95 9.78
CA LEU A 181 -0.48 -15.45 10.49
C LEU A 181 -1.37 -16.30 9.55
N HIS A 182 -1.51 -15.87 8.30
CA HIS A 182 -2.17 -16.62 7.23
C HIS A 182 -1.44 -17.92 6.93
N ASP A 183 -0.12 -17.87 6.76
CA ASP A 183 0.75 -19.04 6.56
C ASP A 183 0.61 -20.05 7.72
N LYS A 184 0.41 -19.58 8.96
CA LYS A 184 0.16 -20.45 10.13
C LYS A 184 -1.25 -21.05 10.09
N SER A 185 -2.27 -20.21 9.94
CA SER A 185 -3.67 -20.65 9.85
C SER A 185 -4.55 -19.57 9.22
N PRO A 186 -5.17 -19.82 8.04
CA PRO A 186 -6.13 -18.90 7.44
C PRO A 186 -7.29 -18.53 8.38
N SER A 187 -7.71 -19.45 9.26
CA SER A 187 -8.76 -19.20 10.25
C SER A 187 -8.43 -18.08 11.24
N LEU A 188 -7.14 -17.86 11.52
CA LEU A 188 -6.69 -16.77 12.39
C LEU A 188 -6.83 -15.40 11.71
N ILE A 189 -6.84 -15.34 10.38
CA ILE A 189 -7.11 -14.09 9.64
C ILE A 189 -8.57 -13.71 9.74
N ASN A 190 -9.48 -14.69 9.58
CA ASN A 190 -10.90 -14.47 9.86
C ASN A 190 -11.06 -13.91 11.27
N PHE A 191 -10.59 -14.65 12.28
CA PHE A 191 -10.68 -14.24 13.68
C PHE A 191 -10.10 -12.84 13.93
N TYR A 192 -8.89 -12.57 13.40
CA TYR A 192 -8.25 -11.26 13.47
C TYR A 192 -9.16 -10.17 12.91
N TYR A 193 -9.70 -10.39 11.71
CA TYR A 193 -10.49 -9.38 11.04
C TYR A 193 -11.84 -9.18 11.72
N GLU A 194 -12.49 -10.22 12.25
CA GLU A 194 -13.74 -10.02 13.01
C GLU A 194 -13.48 -9.16 14.26
N GLU A 195 -12.40 -9.43 14.99
CA GLU A 195 -12.01 -8.64 16.17
C GLU A 195 -11.60 -7.21 15.83
N TYR A 196 -10.94 -7.01 14.68
CA TYR A 196 -10.46 -5.71 14.24
C TYR A 196 -11.58 -4.87 13.62
N HIS A 197 -12.43 -5.47 12.80
CA HIS A 197 -13.61 -4.85 12.19
C HIS A 197 -14.65 -4.46 13.23
N ARG A 198 -14.86 -5.26 14.29
CA ARG A 198 -15.73 -4.89 15.42
C ARG A 198 -15.31 -3.57 16.09
N ARG A 199 -14.04 -3.18 15.93
CA ARG A 199 -13.46 -1.93 16.45
C ARG A 199 -13.33 -0.83 15.39
N GLY A 200 -14.00 -1.00 14.24
CA GLY A 200 -13.93 -0.07 13.11
C GLY A 200 -12.61 -0.11 12.33
N GLY A 201 -11.77 -1.13 12.52
CA GLY A 201 -10.54 -1.30 11.77
C GLY A 201 -10.75 -2.01 10.43
N ASP A 202 -9.94 -1.68 9.42
CA ASP A 202 -9.97 -2.35 8.12
C ASP A 202 -8.59 -2.88 7.66
N LEU A 203 -8.58 -3.94 6.83
CA LEU A 203 -7.35 -4.52 6.30
C LEU A 203 -6.67 -3.57 5.31
N GLU A 204 -5.34 -3.54 5.31
CA GLU A 204 -4.61 -2.73 4.33
C GLU A 204 -4.78 -3.31 2.91
N PRO A 205 -4.97 -2.47 1.87
CA PRO A 205 -5.22 -2.93 0.49
C PRO A 205 -4.15 -3.90 -0.04
N SER A 206 -2.89 -3.71 0.38
CA SER A 206 -1.80 -4.59 -0.07
C SER A 206 -1.85 -6.00 0.53
N PHE A 207 -2.45 -6.19 1.71
CA PHE A 207 -2.71 -7.51 2.28
C PHE A 207 -3.94 -8.15 1.65
N ILE A 208 -4.99 -7.37 1.37
CA ILE A 208 -6.17 -7.89 0.67
C ILE A 208 -5.79 -8.37 -0.74
N LYS A 209 -4.95 -7.61 -1.46
CA LYS A 209 -4.36 -8.02 -2.73
C LYS A 209 -3.54 -9.30 -2.60
N TYR A 210 -2.82 -9.49 -1.48
CA TYR A 210 -2.13 -10.75 -1.22
C TYR A 210 -3.12 -11.92 -1.06
N LEU A 211 -4.21 -11.75 -0.31
CA LEU A 211 -5.25 -12.79 -0.17
C LEU A 211 -5.89 -13.12 -1.53
N SER A 212 -6.24 -12.11 -2.34
CA SER A 212 -6.86 -12.35 -3.65
C SER A 212 -5.98 -13.14 -4.62
N PHE A 213 -4.66 -13.13 -4.44
CA PHE A 213 -3.73 -13.96 -5.22
C PHE A 213 -3.40 -15.31 -4.58
N ASN A 214 -3.32 -15.40 -3.26
CA ASN A 214 -2.78 -16.59 -2.57
C ASN A 214 -3.84 -17.44 -1.87
N ASP A 215 -5.00 -16.88 -1.53
CA ASP A 215 -6.12 -17.56 -0.86
C ASP A 215 -7.46 -16.93 -1.24
N ALA A 216 -7.95 -17.31 -2.42
CA ALA A 216 -9.20 -16.81 -2.97
C ALA A 216 -10.41 -17.13 -2.08
N ASN A 217 -10.41 -18.28 -1.41
CA ASN A 217 -11.52 -18.71 -0.55
C ASN A 217 -11.68 -17.75 0.63
N LEU A 218 -10.60 -17.51 1.36
CA LEU A 218 -10.62 -16.57 2.48
C LEU A 218 -10.95 -15.14 2.01
N TYR A 219 -10.38 -14.70 0.89
CA TYR A 219 -10.68 -13.39 0.31
C TYR A 219 -12.18 -13.22 0.03
N VAL A 220 -12.79 -14.16 -0.68
CA VAL A 220 -14.21 -14.11 -1.04
C VAL A 220 -15.09 -14.19 0.22
N GLN A 221 -14.73 -15.02 1.20
CA GLN A 221 -15.43 -15.10 2.48
C GLN A 221 -15.45 -13.74 3.20
N LEU A 222 -14.30 -13.07 3.31
CA LEU A 222 -14.20 -11.76 3.95
C LEU A 222 -14.98 -10.69 3.16
N ARG A 223 -14.93 -10.73 1.82
CA ARG A 223 -15.69 -9.82 0.94
C ARG A 223 -17.19 -9.99 1.09
N LEU A 224 -17.69 -11.22 1.16
CA LEU A 224 -19.11 -11.50 1.34
C LEU A 224 -19.61 -11.10 2.74
N LYS A 225 -18.76 -11.25 3.76
CA LYS A 225 -19.14 -11.00 5.16
C LYS A 225 -19.04 -9.53 5.55
N TYR A 226 -18.05 -8.80 5.03
CA TYR A 226 -17.70 -7.46 5.49
C TYR A 226 -17.58 -6.41 4.38
N ASN A 227 -17.81 -6.77 3.12
CA ASN A 227 -17.74 -5.87 1.97
C ASN A 227 -16.38 -5.14 1.81
N ILE A 228 -15.26 -5.80 2.09
CA ILE A 228 -13.89 -5.21 2.02
C ILE A 228 -13.49 -4.72 0.62
N ASP A 229 -13.29 -3.42 0.41
CA ASP A 229 -13.03 -2.84 -0.92
C ASP A 229 -11.55 -2.95 -1.35
N SER A 230 -11.28 -3.67 -2.45
CA SER A 230 -9.89 -4.04 -2.81
C SER A 230 -9.65 -4.55 -4.24
N GLY A 231 -10.62 -4.41 -5.14
CA GLY A 231 -10.54 -4.93 -6.52
C GLY A 231 -11.11 -6.34 -6.68
N ARG A 232 -10.81 -7.01 -7.81
CA ARG A 232 -11.42 -8.29 -8.21
C ARG A 232 -10.38 -9.42 -8.24
N LEU A 233 -10.84 -10.67 -8.18
CA LEU A 233 -9.98 -11.83 -8.44
C LEU A 233 -9.41 -11.76 -9.87
N GLY A 234 -8.13 -12.13 -10.04
CA GLY A 234 -7.50 -12.25 -11.36
C GLY A 234 -8.21 -13.30 -12.23
N ARG A 235 -8.01 -13.24 -13.56
CA ARG A 235 -8.70 -14.13 -14.52
C ARG A 235 -8.54 -15.62 -14.17
N ARG A 236 -7.31 -16.06 -13.90
CA ARG A 236 -7.00 -17.48 -13.55
C ARG A 236 -7.62 -17.88 -12.21
N THR A 237 -7.45 -17.03 -11.20
CA THR A 237 -7.99 -17.28 -9.85
C THR A 237 -9.52 -17.30 -9.84
N THR A 238 -10.17 -16.41 -10.61
CA THR A 238 -11.62 -16.41 -10.82
C THR A 238 -12.08 -17.74 -11.40
N THR A 239 -11.46 -18.20 -12.50
CA THR A 239 -11.83 -19.47 -13.12
C THR A 239 -11.71 -20.63 -12.15
N LYS A 240 -10.61 -20.72 -11.40
CA LYS A 240 -10.41 -21.76 -10.40
C LYS A 240 -11.47 -21.72 -9.29
N TYR A 241 -11.67 -20.55 -8.67
CA TYR A 241 -12.62 -20.39 -7.57
C TYR A 241 -14.06 -20.70 -7.98
N VAL A 242 -14.49 -20.22 -9.15
CA VAL A 242 -15.85 -20.43 -9.65
C VAL A 242 -16.12 -21.91 -9.94
N LEU A 243 -15.12 -22.65 -10.44
CA LEU A 243 -15.25 -24.10 -10.64
C LEU A 243 -15.37 -24.85 -9.31
N GLU A 244 -14.58 -24.47 -8.31
CA GLU A 244 -14.56 -25.10 -6.98
C GLU A 244 -15.81 -24.79 -6.14
N ASN A 245 -16.45 -23.63 -6.36
CA ASN A 245 -17.58 -23.14 -5.56
C ASN A 245 -18.85 -22.92 -6.43
N ARG A 246 -18.98 -23.67 -7.52
CA ARG A 246 -20.01 -23.46 -8.55
C ARG A 246 -21.42 -23.44 -7.98
N GLU A 247 -21.77 -24.43 -7.15
CA GLU A 247 -23.11 -24.56 -6.58
C GLU A 247 -23.47 -23.37 -5.67
N ALA A 248 -22.56 -22.97 -4.78
CA ALA A 248 -22.78 -21.83 -3.88
C ALA A 248 -22.94 -20.51 -4.63
N ILE A 249 -22.17 -20.30 -5.71
CA ILE A 249 -22.28 -19.10 -6.54
C ILE A 249 -23.60 -19.09 -7.31
N MET A 250 -24.07 -20.25 -7.78
CA MET A 250 -25.34 -20.35 -8.48
C MET A 250 -26.54 -20.16 -7.54
N LEU A 251 -26.41 -20.56 -6.27
CA LEU A 251 -27.44 -20.38 -5.26
C LEU A 251 -27.64 -18.91 -4.85
N ASP A 252 -26.56 -18.12 -4.76
CA ASP A 252 -26.58 -16.73 -4.27
C ASP A 252 -25.99 -15.74 -5.29
N ARG A 253 -26.36 -15.91 -6.56
CA ARG A 253 -25.72 -15.25 -7.72
C ARG A 253 -25.66 -13.72 -7.58
N ASP A 254 -26.74 -13.09 -7.16
CA ASP A 254 -26.85 -11.64 -7.11
C ASP A 254 -25.91 -11.03 -6.06
N LYS A 255 -25.70 -11.72 -4.95
CA LYS A 255 -24.72 -11.32 -3.93
C LYS A 255 -23.29 -11.35 -4.46
N TYR A 256 -22.90 -12.39 -5.20
CA TYR A 256 -21.56 -12.46 -5.78
C TYR A 256 -21.34 -11.43 -6.90
N LEU A 257 -22.37 -11.13 -7.71
CA LEU A 257 -22.31 -10.16 -8.81
C LEU A 257 -22.30 -8.71 -8.32
N SER A 258 -23.17 -8.36 -7.36
CA SER A 258 -23.26 -7.00 -6.80
C SER A 258 -21.96 -6.55 -6.13
N LEU A 259 -21.22 -7.47 -5.51
CA LEU A 259 -19.94 -7.18 -4.85
C LEU A 259 -18.74 -7.08 -5.81
N ASN A 260 -18.95 -7.34 -7.11
CA ASN A 260 -17.96 -7.24 -8.17
C ASN A 260 -16.68 -8.06 -7.92
N ILE A 261 -16.84 -9.25 -7.33
CA ILE A 261 -15.74 -10.09 -6.82
C ILE A 261 -14.90 -10.68 -7.97
N PHE A 262 -15.54 -10.98 -9.10
CA PHE A 262 -14.97 -11.82 -10.15
C PHE A 262 -14.55 -11.03 -11.39
N HIS A 263 -13.55 -11.55 -12.11
CA HIS A 263 -13.27 -11.09 -13.46
C HIS A 263 -14.40 -11.52 -14.41
N VAL A 264 -15.20 -10.58 -14.90
CA VAL A 264 -16.42 -10.81 -15.69
C VAL A 264 -16.20 -11.79 -16.86
N LYS A 265 -15.16 -11.60 -17.68
CA LYS A 265 -14.87 -12.52 -18.81
C LYS A 265 -14.55 -13.96 -18.38
N ALA A 266 -13.95 -14.16 -17.20
CA ALA A 266 -13.65 -15.49 -16.68
C ALA A 266 -14.89 -16.17 -16.13
N LEU A 267 -15.71 -15.42 -15.38
CA LEU A 267 -16.99 -15.88 -14.87
C LEU A 267 -17.91 -16.33 -16.01
N ASN A 268 -18.09 -15.48 -17.02
CA ASN A 268 -18.93 -15.78 -18.19
C ASN A 268 -18.40 -16.98 -18.98
N LYS A 269 -17.08 -17.20 -19.02
CA LYS A 269 -16.50 -18.38 -19.68
C LYS A 269 -16.83 -19.66 -18.93
N VAL A 270 -16.77 -19.65 -17.60
CA VAL A 270 -17.00 -20.85 -16.76
C VAL A 270 -18.49 -21.18 -16.65
N LEU A 271 -19.35 -20.19 -16.46
CA LEU A 271 -20.78 -20.39 -16.27
C LEU A 271 -21.57 -20.41 -17.59
N ARG A 272 -20.90 -20.39 -18.75
CA ARG A 272 -21.56 -20.24 -20.06
C ARG A 272 -22.60 -21.33 -20.34
N SER A 273 -22.34 -22.56 -19.92
CA SER A 273 -23.27 -23.69 -20.07
C SER A 273 -24.47 -23.58 -19.14
N ASP A 274 -24.27 -23.09 -17.92
CA ASP A 274 -25.36 -22.99 -16.93
C ASP A 274 -26.26 -21.78 -17.18
N LEU A 275 -25.68 -20.67 -17.63
CA LEU A 275 -26.44 -19.47 -18.01
C LEU A 275 -27.42 -19.78 -19.15
N ARG A 276 -27.02 -20.66 -20.08
CA ARG A 276 -27.89 -21.18 -21.15
C ARG A 276 -29.01 -22.09 -20.62
N LEU A 277 -28.79 -22.79 -19.51
CA LEU A 277 -29.81 -23.65 -18.88
C LEU A 277 -30.77 -22.86 -17.99
N SER A 278 -30.31 -21.81 -17.31
CA SER A 278 -31.19 -20.91 -16.53
C SER A 278 -32.07 -20.03 -17.42
N GLN A 279 -31.56 -19.58 -18.57
CA GLN A 279 -32.38 -18.85 -19.56
C GLN A 279 -33.44 -19.75 -20.22
N LYS A 280 -33.19 -21.07 -20.34
CA LYS A 280 -34.20 -22.03 -20.82
C LYS A 280 -35.29 -22.39 -19.78
N ARG A 281 -35.13 -22.02 -18.51
CA ARG A 281 -36.12 -22.30 -17.44
C ARG A 281 -36.99 -21.12 -17.05
N ILE A 282 -36.76 -19.95 -17.64
CA ILE A 282 -37.58 -18.74 -17.44
C ILE A 282 -38.09 -18.31 -18.81
N VAL A 283 -39.04 -19.06 -19.34
CA VAL A 283 -40.01 -18.57 -20.33
C VAL A 283 -41.37 -18.98 -19.78
N PRO A 284 -42.10 -18.09 -19.10
CA PRO A 284 -43.56 -18.16 -19.11
C PRO A 284 -44.04 -17.79 -20.51
N ASP A 285 -45.03 -18.50 -21.01
CA ASP A 285 -45.67 -18.28 -22.31
C ASP A 285 -45.91 -16.79 -22.58
N GLU A 286 -45.42 -16.31 -23.73
CA GLU A 286 -45.59 -14.94 -24.21
C GLU A 286 -47.01 -14.72 -24.73
N GLU A 287 -47.81 -13.91 -24.02
CA GLU A 287 -48.84 -13.08 -24.63
C GLU A 287 -48.46 -11.61 -24.47
N HIS A 288 -48.27 -10.97 -25.62
CA HIS A 288 -48.35 -9.53 -25.93
C HIS A 288 -48.04 -8.51 -24.82
N ILE A 289 -46.96 -7.73 -25.00
CA ILE A 289 -46.98 -6.27 -24.86
C ILE A 289 -45.86 -5.67 -25.74
N HIS A 290 -46.28 -4.88 -26.72
CA HIS A 290 -45.47 -3.85 -27.37
C HIS A 290 -45.23 -2.71 -26.38
N CYS A 291 -43.98 -2.27 -26.19
CA CYS A 291 -43.68 -0.84 -26.03
C CYS A 291 -42.19 -0.49 -26.09
N THR A 292 -41.85 0.33 -27.09
CA THR A 292 -41.02 1.55 -27.04
C THR A 292 -39.70 1.52 -26.27
N LEU A 293 -38.60 1.43 -27.03
CA LEU A 293 -37.27 1.86 -26.63
C LEU A 293 -37.20 3.39 -26.65
N SER A 294 -36.93 3.99 -25.49
CA SER A 294 -36.41 5.35 -25.38
C SER A 294 -34.98 5.29 -24.87
N GLU A 295 -34.03 5.61 -25.76
CA GLU A 295 -32.61 5.77 -25.46
C GLU A 295 -32.37 7.10 -24.73
N GLY A 296 -31.67 7.05 -23.60
CA GLY A 296 -31.19 8.22 -22.86
C GLY A 296 -29.69 8.10 -22.64
N GLY A 297 -28.93 8.89 -23.40
CA GLY A 297 -27.47 8.84 -23.48
C GLY A 297 -26.72 9.42 -22.27
N ASN A 298 -25.50 8.90 -22.10
CA ASN A 298 -24.42 9.51 -21.32
C ASN A 298 -23.58 10.39 -22.24
N THR A 299 -23.47 11.68 -21.94
CA THR A 299 -22.58 12.63 -22.60
C THR A 299 -21.17 12.58 -22.02
N LYS A 300 -20.17 12.35 -22.87
CA LYS A 300 -18.82 12.92 -22.69
C LYS A 300 -18.32 13.47 -24.03
N VAL A 301 -18.08 14.76 -24.01
CA VAL A 301 -17.60 15.61 -25.09
C VAL A 301 -16.10 15.38 -25.30
N SER A 302 -15.70 15.06 -26.54
CA SER A 302 -14.46 15.58 -27.14
C SER A 302 -14.56 15.52 -28.67
N SER A 303 -14.41 16.70 -29.25
CA SER A 303 -14.39 17.09 -30.66
C SER A 303 -13.41 16.36 -31.56
N ALA A 304 -13.83 16.03 -32.79
CA ALA A 304 -13.22 16.52 -34.04
C ALA A 304 -14.03 16.02 -35.26
N ASN A 305 -14.42 16.97 -36.12
CA ASN A 305 -15.17 16.76 -37.37
C ASN A 305 -14.26 16.28 -38.51
N SER A 306 -14.79 15.41 -39.38
CA SER A 306 -14.63 15.50 -40.84
C SER A 306 -15.69 14.63 -41.54
N ASP A 307 -16.44 15.25 -42.45
CA ASP A 307 -17.64 14.75 -43.14
C ASP A 307 -17.35 13.79 -44.32
N GLY A 308 -18.08 12.66 -44.33
CA GLY A 308 -18.80 11.99 -45.46
C GLY A 308 -18.03 11.29 -46.61
N PRO A 309 -18.73 10.49 -47.47
CA PRO A 309 -19.94 9.66 -47.27
C PRO A 309 -19.80 8.22 -47.84
N LEU A 310 -20.54 7.22 -47.34
CA LEU A 310 -21.01 6.05 -48.12
C LEU A 310 -21.96 5.16 -47.28
N ASP A 311 -23.26 5.35 -47.50
CA ASP A 311 -24.29 4.33 -47.28
C ASP A 311 -24.23 3.35 -48.46
N ILE A 312 -24.23 2.04 -48.19
CA ILE A 312 -24.94 0.95 -48.90
C ILE A 312 -24.37 -0.41 -48.42
N ILE A 313 -25.28 -1.34 -48.11
CA ILE A 313 -25.15 -2.76 -47.71
C ILE A 313 -25.27 -3.04 -46.19
N GLU A 314 -26.51 -3.01 -45.70
CA GLU A 314 -26.97 -3.93 -44.65
C GLU A 314 -28.14 -4.74 -45.22
N ALA A 315 -27.85 -5.92 -45.75
CA ALA A 315 -28.78 -7.02 -45.90
C ALA A 315 -27.99 -8.28 -46.27
N VAL A 316 -27.80 -9.19 -45.31
CA VAL A 316 -27.87 -10.67 -45.41
C VAL A 316 -27.27 -11.21 -44.11
N GLU A 317 -28.11 -11.45 -43.10
CA GLU A 317 -27.83 -12.40 -42.02
C GLU A 317 -29.09 -13.24 -41.82
N ASP A 318 -29.17 -14.36 -42.56
CA ASP A 318 -29.96 -15.56 -42.20
C ASP A 318 -29.68 -16.68 -43.22
N ILE A 319 -28.55 -17.39 -43.10
CA ILE A 319 -28.37 -18.71 -43.74
C ILE A 319 -27.50 -19.61 -42.85
N ASP A 320 -28.13 -20.39 -41.97
CA ASP A 320 -27.53 -21.55 -41.29
C ASP A 320 -28.02 -22.84 -41.97
N GLN A 321 -27.41 -23.19 -43.12
CA GLN A 321 -27.44 -24.55 -43.68
C GLN A 321 -26.08 -24.89 -44.32
N LEU A 322 -25.51 -26.03 -43.91
CA LEU A 322 -24.17 -26.52 -44.26
C LEU A 322 -23.93 -26.82 -45.76
N ASP A 323 -24.95 -26.78 -46.62
CA ASP A 323 -24.79 -26.90 -48.09
C ASP A 323 -24.50 -25.55 -48.78
N GLY A 324 -24.76 -24.42 -48.11
CA GLY A 324 -24.50 -23.08 -48.67
C GLY A 324 -23.04 -22.63 -48.53
N SER A 325 -22.26 -23.23 -47.63
CA SER A 325 -20.95 -22.72 -47.22
C SER A 325 -19.88 -22.85 -48.30
N SER A 326 -19.93 -23.92 -49.11
CA SER A 326 -19.06 -24.08 -50.29
C SER A 326 -19.44 -23.11 -51.42
N LEU A 327 -20.73 -22.78 -51.53
CA LEU A 327 -21.23 -21.81 -52.50
C LEU A 327 -20.69 -20.40 -52.17
N VAL A 328 -20.72 -20.04 -50.88
CA VAL A 328 -20.19 -18.75 -50.38
C VAL A 328 -18.70 -18.60 -50.70
N LEU A 329 -17.87 -19.64 -50.52
CA LEU A 329 -16.45 -19.57 -50.91
C LEU A 329 -16.27 -19.42 -52.42
N MET A 330 -17.07 -20.12 -53.24
CA MET A 330 -17.01 -19.95 -54.70
C MET A 330 -17.39 -18.53 -55.14
N ASP A 331 -18.40 -17.94 -54.51
CA ASP A 331 -18.87 -16.59 -54.84
C ASP A 331 -17.88 -15.53 -54.35
N LEU A 332 -17.34 -15.66 -53.13
CA LEU A 332 -16.25 -14.80 -52.65
C LEU A 332 -15.02 -14.90 -53.56
N LYS A 333 -14.63 -16.09 -54.02
CA LYS A 333 -13.52 -16.27 -54.97
C LYS A 333 -13.79 -15.54 -56.29
N LYS A 334 -15.01 -15.61 -56.83
CA LYS A 334 -15.41 -14.89 -58.04
C LYS A 334 -15.44 -13.38 -57.83
N MET A 335 -15.84 -12.91 -56.64
CA MET A 335 -15.80 -11.48 -56.27
C MET A 335 -14.36 -11.00 -56.16
N ILE A 336 -13.50 -11.77 -55.52
CA ILE A 336 -12.05 -11.52 -55.47
C ILE A 336 -11.46 -11.46 -56.88
N ASP A 337 -11.76 -12.42 -57.76
CA ASP A 337 -11.34 -12.37 -59.17
C ASP A 337 -12.11 -11.32 -60.00
N LYS A 338 -13.11 -10.65 -59.42
CA LYS A 338 -13.79 -9.43 -59.90
C LYS A 338 -13.10 -8.14 -59.50
N CYS A 339 -12.50 -8.17 -58.31
CA CYS A 339 -12.21 -6.99 -57.53
C CYS A 339 -10.99 -6.25 -58.07
N ASP A 340 -11.19 -4.95 -58.35
CA ASP A 340 -10.17 -4.00 -58.77
C ASP A 340 -9.89 -2.94 -57.68
N ASP A 341 -10.78 -2.78 -56.70
CA ASP A 341 -10.62 -1.87 -55.57
C ASP A 341 -9.80 -2.51 -54.44
N ILE A 342 -8.81 -1.79 -53.92
CA ILE A 342 -7.86 -2.33 -52.93
C ILE A 342 -8.53 -2.60 -51.59
N GLU A 343 -9.41 -1.72 -51.12
CA GLU A 343 -10.05 -1.84 -49.80
C GLU A 343 -11.08 -2.97 -49.82
N GLU A 344 -11.88 -3.05 -50.88
CA GLU A 344 -12.83 -4.15 -51.12
C GLU A 344 -12.10 -5.50 -51.17
N CYS A 345 -10.98 -5.57 -51.90
CA CYS A 345 -10.20 -6.80 -52.03
C CYS A 345 -9.63 -7.25 -50.67
N VAL A 346 -9.16 -6.31 -49.85
CA VAL A 346 -8.68 -6.59 -48.50
C VAL A 346 -9.80 -7.20 -47.65
N TYR A 347 -10.98 -6.58 -47.64
CA TYR A 347 -12.14 -7.07 -46.89
C TYR A 347 -12.53 -8.50 -47.33
N LEU A 348 -12.61 -8.70 -48.65
CA LEU A 348 -12.93 -10.00 -49.22
C LEU A 348 -11.89 -11.08 -48.86
N PHE A 349 -10.61 -10.73 -48.71
CA PHE A 349 -9.59 -11.68 -48.27
C PHE A 349 -9.75 -12.09 -46.80
N GLU A 350 -10.05 -11.13 -45.92
CA GLU A 350 -10.30 -11.44 -44.50
C GLU A 350 -11.48 -12.38 -44.36
N ASP A 351 -12.57 -12.09 -45.06
CA ASP A 351 -13.78 -12.90 -45.09
C ASP A 351 -13.51 -14.28 -45.70
N PHE A 352 -12.74 -14.36 -46.79
CA PHE A 352 -12.42 -15.63 -47.43
C PHE A 352 -11.61 -16.54 -46.50
N VAL A 353 -10.55 -16.01 -45.87
CA VAL A 353 -9.71 -16.77 -44.93
C VAL A 353 -10.48 -17.14 -43.66
N GLU A 354 -11.35 -16.26 -43.17
CA GLU A 354 -12.25 -16.56 -42.05
C GLU A 354 -13.18 -17.74 -42.37
N ASN A 355 -13.82 -17.72 -43.54
CA ASN A 355 -14.71 -18.79 -43.97
C ASN A 355 -13.95 -20.11 -44.19
N CYS A 356 -12.76 -20.07 -44.80
CA CYS A 356 -11.88 -21.24 -44.92
C CYS A 356 -11.53 -21.82 -43.54
N SER A 357 -11.23 -20.97 -42.55
CA SER A 357 -10.95 -21.40 -41.17
C SER A 357 -12.17 -22.04 -40.50
N LYS A 358 -13.35 -21.42 -40.62
CA LYS A 358 -14.61 -21.89 -40.01
C LYS A 358 -15.02 -23.25 -40.58
N ILE A 359 -14.98 -23.40 -41.90
CA ILE A 359 -15.44 -24.59 -42.62
C ILE A 359 -14.33 -25.66 -42.71
N LYS A 360 -13.06 -25.27 -42.49
CA LYS A 360 -11.85 -26.10 -42.64
C LYS A 360 -11.63 -26.59 -44.08
N ASP A 361 -12.02 -25.80 -45.06
CA ASP A 361 -11.76 -26.08 -46.47
C ASP A 361 -10.41 -25.49 -46.89
N TYR A 362 -9.35 -26.29 -46.70
CA TYR A 362 -8.00 -25.88 -47.08
C TYR A 362 -7.77 -25.98 -48.59
N ASN A 363 -8.52 -26.80 -49.32
CA ASN A 363 -8.41 -26.80 -50.79
C ASN A 363 -8.89 -25.47 -51.37
N ALA A 364 -9.97 -24.90 -50.84
CA ALA A 364 -10.41 -23.55 -51.18
C ALA A 364 -9.37 -22.49 -50.83
N LEU A 365 -8.68 -22.63 -49.68
CA LEU A 365 -7.57 -21.76 -49.30
C LEU A 365 -6.39 -21.86 -50.29
N LEU A 366 -6.01 -23.06 -50.71
CA LEU A 366 -4.96 -23.29 -51.70
C LEU A 366 -5.30 -22.64 -53.04
N ASP A 367 -6.53 -22.83 -53.48
CA ASP A 367 -7.09 -22.23 -54.69
C ASP A 367 -7.05 -20.70 -54.65
N PHE A 368 -7.37 -20.12 -53.49
CA PHE A 368 -7.28 -18.69 -53.25
C PHE A 368 -5.84 -18.19 -53.23
N LEU A 369 -4.93 -18.88 -52.55
CA LEU A 369 -3.50 -18.54 -52.54
C LEU A 369 -2.88 -18.61 -53.94
N SER A 370 -3.27 -19.61 -54.74
CA SER A 370 -2.85 -19.74 -56.14
C SER A 370 -3.39 -18.60 -57.01
N LEU A 371 -4.65 -18.21 -56.80
CA LEU A 371 -5.24 -17.03 -57.44
C LEU A 371 -4.50 -15.76 -57.02
N PHE A 372 -4.17 -15.64 -55.73
CA PHE A 372 -3.43 -14.53 -55.17
C PHE A 372 -2.09 -14.34 -55.89
N CYS A 373 -1.27 -15.40 -55.97
CA CYS A 373 0.03 -15.37 -56.64
C CYS A 373 -0.08 -14.97 -58.12
N ARG A 374 -1.13 -15.40 -58.83
CA ARG A 374 -1.31 -15.09 -60.25
C ARG A 374 -1.77 -13.66 -60.51
N ARG A 375 -2.79 -13.20 -59.77
CA ARG A 375 -3.50 -11.95 -60.05
C ARG A 375 -2.96 -10.77 -59.24
N PHE A 376 -2.70 -10.99 -57.96
CA PHE A 376 -2.41 -9.92 -57.00
C PHE A 376 -0.91 -9.73 -56.75
N ARG A 377 -0.04 -10.31 -57.57
CA ARG A 377 1.42 -10.15 -57.45
C ARG A 377 1.91 -8.70 -57.53
N ASN A 378 1.17 -7.83 -58.22
CA ASN A 378 1.54 -6.45 -58.53
C ASN A 378 0.75 -5.40 -57.74
N THR A 379 -0.02 -5.79 -56.72
CA THR A 379 -0.95 -4.89 -55.98
C THR A 379 -0.29 -4.19 -54.79
N ASP A 380 -1.04 -3.41 -54.00
CA ASP A 380 -0.51 -2.66 -52.86
C ASP A 380 0.04 -3.55 -51.72
N ALA A 381 0.90 -2.98 -50.87
CA ALA A 381 1.42 -3.58 -49.65
C ALA A 381 0.35 -4.26 -48.79
N GLN A 382 -0.77 -3.56 -48.54
CA GLN A 382 -1.85 -4.04 -47.66
C GLN A 382 -2.48 -5.33 -48.20
N VAL A 383 -2.68 -5.39 -49.52
CA VAL A 383 -3.26 -6.53 -50.24
C VAL A 383 -2.43 -7.80 -50.04
N SER A 384 -1.10 -7.69 -49.95
CA SER A 384 -0.21 -8.82 -49.67
C SER A 384 -0.04 -9.15 -48.19
N TYR A 385 -0.11 -8.15 -47.31
CA TYR A 385 0.12 -8.31 -45.87
C TYR A 385 -1.05 -8.99 -45.16
N ILE A 386 -2.27 -8.55 -45.47
CA ILE A 386 -3.47 -8.94 -44.74
C ILE A 386 -3.78 -10.44 -44.88
N PRO A 387 -3.74 -11.06 -46.08
CA PRO A 387 -3.94 -12.50 -46.20
C PRO A 387 -3.01 -13.32 -45.30
N LEU A 388 -1.73 -12.95 -45.21
CA LEU A 388 -0.75 -13.65 -44.40
C LEU A 388 -1.02 -13.49 -42.89
N ASP A 389 -1.41 -12.29 -42.44
CA ASP A 389 -1.81 -12.06 -41.04
C ASP A 389 -3.07 -12.84 -40.68
N GLN A 390 -4.06 -12.87 -41.57
CA GLN A 390 -5.30 -13.61 -41.35
C GLN A 390 -5.05 -15.12 -41.33
N ILE A 391 -4.21 -15.65 -42.23
CA ILE A 391 -3.80 -17.06 -42.22
C ILE A 391 -3.12 -17.41 -40.91
N TYR A 392 -2.15 -16.61 -40.48
CA TYR A 392 -1.44 -16.85 -39.20
C TYR A 392 -2.38 -16.82 -37.99
N ARG A 393 -3.36 -15.90 -37.94
CA ARG A 393 -4.27 -15.76 -36.79
C ARG A 393 -5.39 -16.79 -36.76
N ARG A 394 -5.88 -17.21 -37.93
CA ARG A 394 -7.13 -17.98 -38.04
C ARG A 394 -6.91 -19.43 -38.46
N ILE A 395 -5.81 -19.75 -39.14
CA ILE A 395 -5.52 -21.09 -39.65
C ILE A 395 -4.48 -21.78 -38.77
N LYS A 396 -4.69 -23.07 -38.50
CA LYS A 396 -3.67 -23.91 -37.87
C LYS A 396 -2.63 -24.26 -38.92
N LEU A 397 -1.45 -23.64 -38.84
CA LEU A 397 -0.41 -23.78 -39.86
C LEU A 397 0.10 -25.21 -40.07
N ASN A 398 -0.04 -26.09 -39.08
CA ASN A 398 0.30 -27.51 -39.21
C ASN A 398 -0.67 -28.29 -40.12
N ASP A 399 -1.84 -27.72 -40.43
CA ASP A 399 -2.85 -28.35 -41.30
C ASP A 399 -2.61 -27.97 -42.79
N LEU A 400 -1.65 -27.09 -43.08
CA LEU A 400 -1.29 -26.67 -44.45
C LEU A 400 -0.38 -27.70 -45.12
N THR A 401 -0.64 -27.97 -46.41
CA THR A 401 0.17 -28.86 -47.25
C THR A 401 1.36 -28.13 -47.89
N ASP A 402 2.28 -28.89 -48.51
CA ASP A 402 3.42 -28.35 -49.26
C ASP A 402 3.00 -27.31 -50.31
N GLU A 403 1.90 -27.55 -51.01
CA GLU A 403 1.39 -26.66 -52.06
C GLU A 403 0.95 -25.30 -51.48
N HIS A 404 0.34 -25.30 -50.29
CA HIS A 404 -0.01 -24.05 -49.60
C HIS A 404 1.24 -23.25 -49.26
N TRP A 405 2.26 -23.93 -48.74
CA TRP A 405 3.52 -23.31 -48.37
C TRP A 405 4.28 -22.78 -49.59
N VAL A 406 4.19 -23.43 -50.74
CA VAL A 406 4.73 -22.91 -52.01
C VAL A 406 4.09 -21.58 -52.37
N CYS A 407 2.75 -21.46 -52.29
CA CYS A 407 2.09 -20.18 -52.55
C CYS A 407 2.42 -19.13 -51.50
N ILE A 408 2.42 -19.47 -50.21
CA ILE A 408 2.79 -18.53 -49.13
C ILE A 408 4.22 -18.02 -49.32
N HIS A 409 5.15 -18.91 -49.69
CA HIS A 409 6.53 -18.54 -50.00
C HIS A 409 6.61 -17.57 -51.18
N GLU A 410 5.87 -17.83 -52.26
CA GLU A 410 5.82 -16.92 -53.40
C GLU A 410 5.29 -15.53 -53.00
N ILE A 411 4.27 -15.44 -52.15
CA ILE A 411 3.77 -14.15 -51.62
C ILE A 411 4.85 -13.45 -50.80
N ILE A 412 5.57 -14.16 -49.95
CA ILE A 412 6.69 -13.61 -49.16
C ILE A 412 7.80 -13.08 -50.08
N LEU A 413 8.16 -13.82 -51.13
CA LEU A 413 9.16 -13.39 -52.11
C LEU A 413 8.70 -12.15 -52.89
N ILE A 414 7.42 -12.09 -53.28
CA ILE A 414 6.83 -10.89 -53.90
C ILE A 414 6.95 -9.68 -52.97
N GLN A 415 6.70 -9.86 -51.67
CA GLN A 415 6.86 -8.79 -50.68
C GLN A 415 8.32 -8.32 -50.58
N ASP A 416 9.29 -9.24 -50.48
CA ASP A 416 10.71 -8.89 -50.37
C ASP A 416 11.23 -8.21 -51.65
N LEU A 417 10.93 -8.77 -52.82
CA LEU A 417 11.36 -8.23 -54.12
C LEU A 417 10.84 -6.81 -54.37
N ARG A 418 9.65 -6.49 -53.85
CA ARG A 418 9.02 -5.17 -54.01
C ARG A 418 9.32 -4.20 -52.87
N GLY A 419 10.06 -4.64 -51.85
CA GLY A 419 10.35 -3.83 -50.65
C GLY A 419 9.08 -3.51 -49.83
N LEU A 420 8.06 -4.35 -49.90
CA LEU A 420 6.82 -4.19 -49.14
C LEU A 420 7.01 -4.66 -47.68
N PRO A 421 6.18 -4.21 -46.72
CA PRO A 421 6.21 -4.72 -45.36
C PRO A 421 6.01 -6.24 -45.30
N ILE A 422 6.99 -6.96 -44.77
CA ILE A 422 6.97 -8.42 -44.61
C ILE A 422 6.28 -8.79 -43.29
N TYR A 423 5.38 -9.79 -43.33
CA TYR A 423 4.70 -10.29 -42.14
C TYR A 423 5.58 -11.31 -41.36
N ASN A 424 6.36 -10.83 -40.40
CA ASN A 424 7.34 -11.66 -39.65
C ASN A 424 6.84 -12.99 -39.09
N PRO A 425 5.65 -13.08 -38.46
CA PRO A 425 5.23 -14.32 -37.86
C PRO A 425 5.11 -15.46 -38.88
N ILE A 426 4.60 -15.21 -40.09
CA ILE A 426 4.47 -16.27 -41.10
C ILE A 426 5.83 -16.68 -41.69
N VAL A 427 6.76 -15.73 -41.85
CA VAL A 427 8.12 -16.03 -42.32
C VAL A 427 8.82 -16.99 -41.36
N LEU A 428 8.72 -16.72 -40.06
CA LEU A 428 9.29 -17.60 -39.04
C LEU A 428 8.64 -18.99 -39.02
N GLU A 429 7.32 -19.06 -39.14
CA GLU A 429 6.61 -20.35 -39.19
C GLU A 429 6.93 -21.14 -40.47
N TYR A 430 7.11 -20.47 -41.60
CA TYR A 430 7.59 -21.11 -42.83
C TYR A 430 9.04 -21.60 -42.68
N SER A 431 9.94 -20.82 -42.06
CA SER A 431 11.29 -21.28 -41.72
C SER A 431 11.27 -22.53 -40.83
N LYS A 432 10.39 -22.57 -39.83
CA LYS A 432 10.19 -23.77 -38.99
C LYS A 432 9.70 -24.95 -39.80
N TYR A 433 8.75 -24.74 -40.71
CA TYR A 433 8.24 -25.76 -41.61
C TYR A 433 9.35 -26.34 -42.50
N LEU A 434 10.17 -25.49 -43.14
CA LEU A 434 11.30 -25.92 -43.96
C LEU A 434 12.28 -26.76 -43.15
N TYR A 435 12.69 -26.26 -41.97
CA TYR A 435 13.59 -26.97 -41.07
C TYR A 435 13.05 -28.35 -40.65
N LYS A 436 11.77 -28.43 -40.24
CA LYS A 436 11.13 -29.68 -39.81
C LYS A 436 11.07 -30.74 -40.92
N ASN A 437 11.08 -30.31 -42.18
CA ASN A 437 11.07 -31.17 -43.36
C ASN A 437 12.46 -31.37 -43.99
N GLY A 438 13.54 -30.97 -43.30
CA GLY A 438 14.91 -31.13 -43.79
C GLY A 438 15.23 -30.30 -45.04
N ARG A 439 14.50 -29.21 -45.28
CA ARG A 439 14.74 -28.26 -46.36
C ARG A 439 15.55 -27.07 -45.84
N ASP A 440 16.36 -26.47 -46.71
CA ASP A 440 17.10 -25.27 -46.36
C ASP A 440 16.13 -24.09 -46.13
N PHE A 441 16.33 -23.37 -45.03
CA PHE A 441 15.56 -22.18 -44.67
C PHE A 441 16.44 -20.92 -44.62
N GLY A 442 17.71 -21.02 -44.99
CA GLY A 442 18.68 -19.93 -44.96
C GLY A 442 18.19 -18.68 -45.67
N GLU A 443 17.56 -18.81 -46.84
CA GLU A 443 17.00 -17.69 -47.61
C GLU A 443 15.91 -16.90 -46.87
N MET A 444 15.20 -17.55 -45.93
CA MET A 444 14.15 -16.89 -45.16
C MET A 444 14.70 -15.98 -44.04
N VAL A 445 15.94 -16.21 -43.61
CA VAL A 445 16.54 -15.46 -42.51
C VAL A 445 16.77 -13.99 -42.88
N PRO A 446 17.40 -13.62 -44.02
CA PRO A 446 17.55 -12.24 -44.45
C PRO A 446 16.21 -11.56 -44.67
N ILE A 447 15.24 -12.28 -45.24
CA ILE A 447 13.86 -11.79 -45.46
C ILE A 447 13.25 -11.41 -44.10
N TYR A 448 13.37 -12.27 -43.09
CA TYR A 448 12.92 -11.97 -41.73
C TYR A 448 13.65 -10.75 -41.14
N LEU A 449 14.96 -10.66 -41.31
CA LEU A 449 15.79 -9.56 -40.80
C LEU A 449 15.40 -8.21 -41.42
N LYS A 450 15.07 -8.15 -42.71
CA LYS A 450 14.73 -6.90 -43.45
C LYS A 450 13.42 -6.24 -43.02
N SER A 451 12.56 -6.95 -42.29
CA SER A 451 11.22 -6.47 -41.91
C SER A 451 11.22 -5.19 -41.04
N GLN A 452 10.26 -4.30 -41.28
CA GLN A 452 10.16 -3.02 -40.57
C GLN A 452 9.77 -3.15 -39.08
N ASN A 453 9.13 -4.26 -38.69
CA ASN A 453 8.74 -4.57 -37.30
C ASN A 453 9.60 -5.70 -36.70
N PHE A 454 10.87 -5.76 -37.09
CA PHE A 454 11.80 -6.76 -36.61
C PHE A 454 11.98 -6.67 -35.08
N SER A 455 11.56 -7.71 -34.37
CA SER A 455 12.04 -7.97 -33.02
C SER A 455 12.19 -9.46 -32.79
N LEU A 456 13.43 -9.89 -32.57
CA LEU A 456 13.71 -11.27 -32.16
C LEU A 456 13.27 -11.54 -30.71
N ARG A 457 12.99 -10.49 -29.92
CA ARG A 457 12.45 -10.63 -28.55
C ARG A 457 10.98 -11.05 -28.53
N ASN A 458 10.22 -10.69 -29.57
CA ASN A 458 8.80 -11.03 -29.71
C ASN A 458 8.56 -12.42 -30.28
N VAL A 459 9.62 -13.09 -30.74
CA VAL A 459 9.54 -14.51 -31.03
C VAL A 459 9.31 -15.23 -29.70
N ASN A 460 8.05 -15.52 -29.41
CA ASN A 460 7.59 -16.02 -28.12
C ASN A 460 8.01 -17.50 -28.00
N PHE A 461 9.28 -17.75 -27.66
CA PHE A 461 9.89 -19.07 -27.51
C PHE A 461 9.42 -19.84 -26.26
N LYS A 462 8.15 -19.72 -25.89
CA LYS A 462 7.58 -20.36 -24.68
C LYS A 462 7.07 -21.77 -24.92
N ASP A 463 6.87 -22.19 -26.17
CA ASP A 463 6.53 -23.58 -26.49
C ASP A 463 7.82 -24.39 -26.65
N GLU A 464 8.03 -25.30 -25.69
CA GLU A 464 9.26 -26.08 -25.48
C GLU A 464 9.14 -27.49 -26.09
N THR A 465 8.99 -27.63 -27.42
CA THR A 465 9.29 -28.93 -28.05
C THR A 465 10.78 -28.99 -28.42
N PHE A 466 11.41 -30.17 -28.28
CA PHE A 466 12.86 -30.34 -28.54
C PHE A 466 13.27 -29.91 -29.95
N LYS A 467 12.43 -30.18 -30.97
CA LYS A 467 12.67 -29.77 -32.36
C LYS A 467 12.62 -28.25 -32.56
N ASP A 468 11.83 -27.54 -31.76
CA ASP A 468 11.77 -26.08 -31.82
C ASP A 468 13.02 -25.45 -31.18
N ILE A 469 13.74 -26.15 -30.29
CA ILE A 469 15.00 -25.70 -29.69
C ILE A 469 16.13 -25.74 -30.72
N GLU A 470 16.30 -26.85 -31.45
CA GLU A 470 17.35 -26.95 -32.49
C GLU A 470 17.14 -25.93 -33.61
N PHE A 471 15.90 -25.75 -34.07
CA PHE A 471 15.56 -24.70 -35.04
C PHE A 471 15.96 -23.31 -34.54
N GLN A 472 15.62 -22.97 -33.29
CA GLN A 472 15.93 -21.67 -32.71
C GLN A 472 17.43 -21.38 -32.72
N ARG A 473 18.23 -22.37 -32.33
CA ARG A 473 19.68 -22.26 -32.33
C ARG A 473 20.20 -21.96 -33.72
N GLU A 474 19.76 -22.75 -34.70
CA GLU A 474 20.27 -22.63 -36.06
C GLU A 474 19.78 -21.36 -36.75
N PHE A 475 18.54 -20.94 -36.49
CA PHE A 475 18.02 -19.66 -36.93
C PHE A 475 18.83 -18.49 -36.36
N LEU A 476 19.20 -18.52 -35.08
CA LEU A 476 20.02 -17.48 -34.46
C LEU A 476 21.44 -17.45 -35.03
N LYS A 477 22.03 -18.60 -35.35
CA LYS A 477 23.34 -18.67 -36.03
C LYS A 477 23.28 -18.09 -37.43
N LEU A 478 22.30 -18.49 -38.23
CA LEU A 478 22.12 -17.94 -39.58
C LEU A 478 21.80 -16.45 -39.53
N ALA A 479 21.01 -15.99 -38.56
CA ALA A 479 20.73 -14.57 -38.37
C ALA A 479 22.01 -13.78 -38.03
N LEU A 480 22.91 -14.39 -37.25
CA LEU A 480 24.22 -13.82 -36.96
C LEU A 480 25.13 -13.82 -38.20
N GLU A 481 25.04 -14.82 -39.06
CA GLU A 481 25.83 -14.94 -40.29
C GLU A 481 25.38 -14.00 -41.41
N GLN A 482 24.07 -13.77 -41.52
CA GLN A 482 23.45 -13.10 -42.67
C GLN A 482 22.95 -11.69 -42.33
N TYR A 483 23.50 -11.10 -41.28
CA TYR A 483 23.17 -9.78 -40.80
C TYR A 483 23.54 -8.68 -41.82
N ASN A 484 22.59 -7.78 -42.12
CA ASN A 484 22.72 -6.76 -43.17
C ASN A 484 23.24 -5.39 -42.67
N ASP A 485 24.20 -5.38 -41.74
CA ASP A 485 24.86 -4.13 -41.33
C ASP A 485 23.93 -3.05 -40.72
N ASN A 486 22.71 -3.38 -40.27
CA ASN A 486 21.86 -2.46 -39.53
C ASN A 486 22.05 -2.57 -38.00
N LEU A 487 22.59 -1.54 -37.34
CA LEU A 487 22.90 -1.58 -35.89
C LEU A 487 21.73 -2.06 -35.00
N HIS A 488 20.49 -1.68 -35.32
CA HIS A 488 19.32 -2.14 -34.58
C HIS A 488 19.10 -3.64 -34.72
N GLN A 489 19.27 -4.19 -35.94
CA GLN A 489 19.17 -5.63 -36.18
C GLN A 489 20.26 -6.41 -35.44
N ALA A 490 21.53 -5.96 -35.49
CA ALA A 490 22.63 -6.59 -34.76
C ALA A 490 22.31 -6.66 -33.26
N THR A 491 21.77 -5.56 -32.73
CA THR A 491 21.39 -5.47 -31.32
C THR A 491 20.31 -6.48 -30.93
N GLU A 492 19.24 -6.58 -31.73
CA GLU A 492 18.17 -7.56 -31.50
C GLU A 492 18.67 -9.01 -31.61
N ILE A 493 19.57 -9.31 -32.57
CA ILE A 493 20.21 -10.64 -32.70
C ILE A 493 21.00 -10.98 -31.44
N ILE A 494 21.81 -10.05 -30.94
CA ILE A 494 22.61 -10.26 -29.74
C ILE A 494 21.73 -10.46 -28.51
N LEU A 495 20.63 -9.71 -28.40
CA LEU A 495 19.66 -9.85 -27.32
C LEU A 495 18.98 -11.21 -27.32
N ALA A 496 18.60 -11.70 -28.50
CA ALA A 496 18.04 -13.02 -28.65
C ALA A 496 19.06 -14.13 -28.31
N ILE A 497 20.31 -13.98 -28.77
CA ILE A 497 21.41 -14.89 -28.42
C ILE A 497 21.73 -14.86 -26.92
N ARG A 498 21.66 -13.70 -26.25
CA ARG A 498 21.77 -13.57 -24.79
C ARG A 498 20.68 -14.39 -24.10
N ASP A 499 19.45 -14.19 -24.51
CA ASP A 499 18.30 -14.85 -23.88
C ASP A 499 18.29 -16.37 -24.15
N TRP A 500 18.82 -16.79 -25.30
CA TRP A 500 19.15 -18.18 -25.61
C TRP A 500 20.23 -18.73 -24.67
N ASN A 501 21.43 -18.15 -24.68
CA ASN A 501 22.58 -18.66 -23.93
C ASN A 501 22.35 -18.64 -22.40
N LYS A 502 21.46 -17.78 -21.89
CA LYS A 502 21.00 -17.78 -20.49
C LYS A 502 20.11 -18.98 -20.17
N ARG A 503 19.23 -19.38 -21.10
CA ARG A 503 18.37 -20.56 -20.98
C ARG A 503 19.14 -21.86 -21.25
N HIS A 504 20.15 -21.82 -22.12
CA HIS A 504 20.92 -22.97 -22.59
C HIS A 504 22.42 -22.81 -22.26
N PRO A 505 22.83 -22.88 -20.97
CA PRO A 505 24.20 -22.57 -20.55
C PRO A 505 25.29 -23.52 -21.06
N TYR A 506 24.91 -24.67 -21.62
CA TYR A 506 25.79 -25.72 -22.17
C TYR A 506 25.84 -25.74 -23.71
N ASP A 507 24.97 -24.98 -24.40
CA ASP A 507 24.92 -24.89 -25.85
C ASP A 507 24.90 -23.42 -26.27
N ILE A 508 26.06 -22.81 -26.10
CA ILE A 508 26.25 -21.37 -26.28
C ILE A 508 26.53 -21.04 -27.74
N ILE A 509 25.89 -19.98 -28.25
CA ILE A 509 26.21 -19.34 -29.52
C ILE A 509 27.22 -18.24 -29.24
N LEU A 510 28.41 -18.36 -29.84
CA LEU A 510 29.54 -17.45 -29.66
C LEU A 510 29.51 -16.33 -30.71
N VAL A 511 28.96 -15.18 -30.33
CA VAL A 511 28.97 -13.99 -31.21
C VAL A 511 30.38 -13.45 -31.48
N SER A 512 31.34 -13.76 -30.59
CA SER A 512 32.74 -13.34 -30.77
C SER A 512 33.43 -13.96 -31.98
N GLU A 513 32.87 -15.03 -32.56
CA GLU A 513 33.40 -15.64 -33.79
C GLU A 513 33.11 -14.80 -35.05
N LYS A 514 32.35 -13.70 -34.93
CA LYS A 514 32.06 -12.75 -36.00
C LYS A 514 32.65 -11.37 -35.69
N GLU A 515 33.93 -11.19 -36.00
CA GLU A 515 34.69 -9.96 -35.74
C GLU A 515 33.99 -8.70 -36.29
N GLU A 516 33.34 -8.79 -37.45
CA GLU A 516 32.65 -7.67 -38.11
C GLU A 516 31.52 -7.08 -37.25
N ILE A 517 30.70 -7.93 -36.61
CA ILE A 517 29.61 -7.49 -35.72
C ILE A 517 30.19 -6.84 -34.48
N VAL A 518 31.25 -7.43 -33.92
CA VAL A 518 31.94 -6.89 -32.76
C VAL A 518 32.54 -5.52 -33.08
N ASP A 519 33.23 -5.37 -34.20
CA ASP A 519 33.81 -4.11 -34.66
C ASP A 519 32.76 -3.06 -35.02
N ARG A 520 31.62 -3.46 -35.57
CA ARG A 520 30.52 -2.54 -35.83
C ARG A 520 29.91 -2.02 -34.53
N ILE A 521 29.71 -2.88 -33.54
CA ILE A 521 29.29 -2.46 -32.20
C ILE A 521 30.31 -1.45 -31.66
N LYS A 522 31.62 -1.76 -31.72
CA LYS A 522 32.67 -0.82 -31.28
C LYS A 522 32.55 0.54 -31.98
N LYS A 523 32.43 0.57 -33.31
CA LYS A 523 32.30 1.81 -34.10
C LYS A 523 31.00 2.57 -33.83
N SER A 524 29.93 1.86 -33.47
CA SER A 524 28.62 2.43 -33.21
C SER A 524 28.43 2.96 -31.78
N VAL A 525 29.33 2.59 -30.87
CA VAL A 525 29.33 3.08 -29.50
C VAL A 525 29.87 4.52 -29.50
N ASP A 526 29.01 5.46 -29.89
CA ASP A 526 29.17 6.89 -29.56
C ASP A 526 28.36 7.21 -28.28
N VAL A 527 28.77 8.28 -27.59
CA VAL A 527 28.17 8.80 -26.36
C VAL A 527 26.66 8.96 -26.48
N ASN A 528 26.17 9.40 -27.64
CA ASN A 528 24.75 9.61 -27.90
C ASN A 528 23.95 8.31 -27.96
N TRP A 529 24.55 7.24 -28.49
CA TRP A 529 23.91 5.93 -28.61
C TRP A 529 23.75 5.25 -27.24
N LEU A 530 24.78 5.32 -26.40
CA LEU A 530 24.78 4.75 -25.05
C LEU A 530 23.69 5.34 -24.13
N HIS A 531 23.37 6.63 -24.30
CA HIS A 531 22.33 7.30 -23.52
C HIS A 531 20.90 6.86 -23.88
N GLN A 532 20.64 6.55 -25.15
CA GLN A 532 19.29 6.26 -25.61
C GLN A 532 18.85 4.81 -25.37
N ARG A 533 19.80 3.89 -25.18
CA ARG A 533 19.57 2.45 -25.37
C ARG A 533 20.26 1.56 -24.31
N GLY A 534 20.07 1.88 -23.03
CA GLY A 534 20.68 1.16 -21.89
C GLY A 534 20.45 -0.37 -21.84
N ASP A 535 19.38 -0.88 -22.46
CA ASP A 535 19.12 -2.32 -22.60
C ASP A 535 20.08 -3.02 -23.59
N GLU A 536 20.67 -2.26 -24.50
CA GLU A 536 21.57 -2.72 -25.56
C GLU A 536 23.01 -2.83 -25.01
N PHE A 537 23.33 -2.00 -24.01
CA PHE A 537 24.50 -2.17 -23.14
C PHE A 537 24.42 -3.47 -22.29
N LEU A 538 23.21 -3.90 -21.90
CA LEU A 538 22.98 -5.20 -21.26
C LEU A 538 23.13 -6.40 -22.23
N SER A 539 23.18 -6.16 -23.54
CA SER A 539 23.56 -7.14 -24.56
C SER A 539 25.08 -7.29 -24.60
N MET A 540 25.82 -6.17 -24.53
CA MET A 540 27.27 -6.18 -24.34
C MET A 540 27.67 -6.90 -23.04
N LYS A 541 26.88 -6.75 -21.96
CA LYS A 541 27.02 -7.58 -20.73
C LYS A 541 27.04 -9.08 -21.01
N TYR A 542 26.35 -9.60 -22.02
CA TYR A 542 26.36 -11.04 -22.28
C TYR A 542 27.55 -11.46 -23.13
N LEU A 543 27.84 -10.69 -24.18
CA LEU A 543 28.95 -10.94 -25.10
C LEU A 543 30.31 -10.83 -24.44
N VAL A 544 30.47 -9.80 -23.62
CA VAL A 544 31.77 -9.39 -23.11
C VAL A 544 32.08 -10.09 -21.77
N CYS A 545 31.08 -10.48 -20.97
CA CYS A 545 31.30 -10.97 -19.61
C CYS A 545 31.57 -12.47 -19.44
N ARG A 546 31.48 -13.33 -20.47
CA ARG A 546 31.70 -14.76 -20.25
C ARG A 546 33.16 -15.18 -20.44
N GLU A 547 33.81 -14.93 -21.59
CA GLU A 547 35.18 -15.44 -21.80
C GLU A 547 36.13 -14.54 -22.62
N ASN A 548 35.66 -13.61 -23.48
CA ASN A 548 36.52 -12.83 -24.42
C ASN A 548 36.29 -11.30 -24.39
N MET A 549 36.37 -10.67 -23.21
CA MET A 549 36.40 -9.20 -23.13
C MET A 549 37.74 -8.69 -23.67
N SER A 550 37.77 -8.01 -24.82
CA SER A 550 38.97 -7.26 -25.22
C SER A 550 39.18 -6.08 -24.26
N GLU A 551 40.44 -5.69 -24.06
CA GLU A 551 40.77 -4.50 -23.25
C GLU A 551 40.05 -3.25 -23.76
N GLU A 552 39.93 -3.12 -25.08
CA GLU A 552 39.24 -2.03 -25.77
C GLU A 552 37.78 -1.84 -25.30
N PHE A 553 36.97 -2.89 -25.17
CA PHE A 553 35.58 -2.76 -24.66
C PHE A 553 35.54 -2.34 -23.19
N THR A 554 36.53 -2.78 -22.43
CA THR A 554 36.63 -2.38 -21.03
C THR A 554 36.88 -0.88 -20.95
N ASP A 555 37.84 -0.40 -21.73
CA ASP A 555 38.24 1.00 -21.81
C ASP A 555 37.03 1.84 -22.25
N ILE A 556 36.29 1.43 -23.28
CA ILE A 556 35.04 2.09 -23.71
C ILE A 556 34.03 2.19 -22.56
N TYR A 557 33.78 1.12 -21.80
CA TYR A 557 32.83 1.15 -20.70
C TYR A 557 33.23 2.15 -19.62
N PHE A 558 34.48 2.09 -19.14
CA PHE A 558 34.92 2.96 -18.06
C PHE A 558 35.03 4.42 -18.51
N ASN A 559 35.45 4.68 -19.76
CA ASN A 559 35.48 6.02 -20.35
C ASN A 559 34.08 6.65 -20.45
N HIS A 560 33.03 5.83 -20.62
CA HIS A 560 31.64 6.27 -20.70
C HIS A 560 30.81 5.89 -19.47
N MET A 561 31.46 5.55 -18.35
CA MET A 561 30.75 5.06 -17.16
C MET A 561 29.80 6.12 -16.57
N ASN A 562 30.20 7.39 -16.63
CA ASN A 562 29.40 8.52 -16.16
C ASN A 562 28.09 8.69 -16.94
N SER A 563 28.06 8.33 -18.23
CA SER A 563 26.86 8.42 -19.05
C SER A 563 25.96 7.18 -18.91
N LEU A 564 26.54 6.04 -18.52
CA LEU A 564 25.85 4.75 -18.43
C LEU A 564 25.22 4.45 -17.08
N GLU A 565 25.83 4.93 -15.99
CA GLU A 565 25.36 4.78 -14.60
C GLU A 565 25.01 3.34 -14.17
N ASN A 566 25.59 2.33 -14.82
CA ASN A 566 25.19 0.93 -14.66
C ASN A 566 25.96 0.20 -13.56
N VAL A 567 25.43 0.27 -12.33
CA VAL A 567 26.03 -0.39 -11.15
C VAL A 567 26.13 -1.93 -11.29
N THR A 568 25.28 -2.56 -12.10
CA THR A 568 25.31 -4.03 -12.26
C THR A 568 26.60 -4.47 -12.95
N MET A 569 27.02 -3.71 -13.96
CA MET A 569 28.26 -3.98 -14.69
C MET A 569 29.50 -3.69 -13.85
N THR A 570 29.48 -2.59 -13.11
CA THR A 570 30.54 -2.26 -12.16
C THR A 570 30.76 -3.37 -11.12
N LYS A 571 29.66 -3.93 -10.56
CA LYS A 571 29.73 -5.07 -9.64
C LYS A 571 30.26 -6.33 -10.32
N TRP A 572 29.95 -6.53 -11.59
CA TRP A 572 30.44 -7.67 -12.36
C TRP A 572 31.97 -7.56 -12.54
N PHE A 573 32.48 -6.41 -12.99
CA PHE A 573 33.92 -6.16 -13.12
C PHE A 573 34.64 -6.40 -11.82
N LEU A 574 34.17 -5.80 -10.73
CA LEU A 574 34.74 -6.03 -9.41
C LEU A 574 34.71 -7.52 -9.02
N LYS A 575 33.66 -8.27 -9.37
CA LYS A 575 33.51 -9.69 -9.00
C LYS A 575 34.46 -10.62 -9.76
N TYR A 576 34.67 -10.39 -11.06
CA TYR A 576 35.31 -11.34 -11.97
C TYR A 576 36.60 -10.84 -12.61
N LYS A 577 36.80 -9.52 -12.69
CA LYS A 577 38.01 -8.85 -13.22
C LYS A 577 38.44 -7.70 -12.28
N PRO A 578 38.73 -8.01 -10.99
CA PRO A 578 39.09 -6.99 -10.01
C PRO A 578 40.27 -6.10 -10.40
N ASP A 579 41.29 -6.67 -11.06
CA ASP A 579 42.50 -5.94 -11.47
C ASP A 579 42.16 -4.89 -12.54
N VAL A 580 41.24 -5.23 -13.46
CA VAL A 580 40.73 -4.29 -14.46
C VAL A 580 39.90 -3.20 -13.80
N PHE A 581 39.08 -3.55 -12.83
CA PHE A 581 38.35 -2.56 -12.04
C PHE A 581 39.28 -1.61 -11.27
N GLN A 582 40.40 -2.13 -10.76
CA GLN A 582 41.43 -1.33 -10.09
C GLN A 582 42.09 -0.33 -11.05
N LYS A 583 42.41 -0.72 -12.29
CA LYS A 583 42.93 0.17 -13.34
C LYS A 583 42.05 1.42 -13.52
N TYR A 584 40.72 1.25 -13.39
CA TYR A 584 39.72 2.30 -13.57
C TYR A 584 39.13 2.85 -12.25
N ALA A 585 39.77 2.60 -11.11
CA ALA A 585 39.22 2.99 -9.81
C ALA A 585 38.99 4.51 -9.67
N HIS A 586 39.81 5.32 -10.35
CA HIS A 586 39.66 6.78 -10.37
C HIS A 586 38.36 7.19 -11.09
N ASP A 587 38.13 6.69 -12.30
CA ASP A 587 36.93 7.02 -13.08
C ASP A 587 35.65 6.51 -12.40
N VAL A 588 35.74 5.34 -11.76
CA VAL A 588 34.66 4.83 -10.92
C VAL A 588 34.35 5.78 -9.76
N SER A 589 35.37 6.39 -9.16
CA SER A 589 35.20 7.34 -8.06
C SER A 589 34.52 8.63 -8.50
N GLU A 590 34.68 9.02 -9.77
CA GLU A 590 34.00 10.17 -10.37
C GLU A 590 32.51 9.92 -10.65
N CYS A 591 32.12 8.65 -10.82
CA CYS A 591 30.75 8.28 -11.15
C CYS A 591 29.81 8.30 -9.93
N LYS A 592 29.02 9.38 -9.82
CA LYS A 592 28.09 9.63 -8.70
C LYS A 592 27.08 8.50 -8.46
N THR A 593 26.47 7.97 -9.51
CA THR A 593 25.42 6.94 -9.37
C THR A 593 25.99 5.61 -8.88
N ILE A 594 27.18 5.27 -9.36
CA ILE A 594 27.90 4.06 -8.94
C ILE A 594 28.36 4.18 -7.49
N MET A 595 28.97 5.31 -7.14
CA MET A 595 29.47 5.54 -5.79
C MET A 595 28.36 5.72 -4.74
N SER A 596 27.15 6.06 -5.18
CA SER A 596 25.95 6.06 -4.32
C SER A 596 25.44 4.65 -4.00
N ASN A 597 25.98 3.60 -4.61
CA ASN A 597 25.53 2.23 -4.41
C ASN A 597 26.27 1.51 -3.27
N HIS A 598 25.69 1.53 -2.07
CA HIS A 598 26.28 0.87 -0.89
C HIS A 598 26.57 -0.63 -1.06
N SER A 599 25.83 -1.34 -1.92
CA SER A 599 26.08 -2.78 -2.12
C SER A 599 27.32 -3.04 -2.97
N LEU A 600 27.68 -2.13 -3.87
CA LEU A 600 28.96 -2.15 -4.56
C LEU A 600 30.09 -1.84 -3.58
N LEU A 601 29.99 -0.77 -2.79
CA LEU A 601 31.01 -0.40 -1.79
C LEU A 601 31.29 -1.54 -0.79
N LYS A 602 30.23 -2.21 -0.30
CA LYS A 602 30.38 -3.41 0.56
C LYS A 602 31.07 -4.58 -0.14
N LEU A 603 30.92 -4.70 -1.46
CA LEU A 603 31.63 -5.69 -2.24
C LEU A 603 33.11 -5.30 -2.38
N SER A 604 33.41 -4.02 -2.65
CA SER A 604 34.78 -3.51 -2.80
C SER A 604 35.64 -3.75 -1.57
N ARG A 605 35.04 -3.68 -0.37
CA ARG A 605 35.74 -4.03 0.88
C ARG A 605 36.30 -5.43 0.95
N LYS A 606 35.71 -6.37 0.22
CA LYS A 606 36.20 -7.75 0.20
C LYS A 606 37.46 -7.89 -0.65
N TYR A 607 37.80 -6.86 -1.42
CA TYR A 607 38.95 -6.76 -2.30
C TYR A 607 40.02 -5.81 -1.71
N GLU A 608 40.24 -5.86 -0.40
CA GLU A 608 41.29 -5.07 0.28
C GLU A 608 42.71 -5.44 -0.21
N HIS A 609 42.89 -6.63 -0.79
CA HIS A 609 44.19 -7.12 -1.26
C HIS A 609 44.67 -6.56 -2.61
N ILE A 610 43.84 -5.81 -3.34
CA ILE A 610 44.16 -5.29 -4.69
C ILE A 610 44.31 -3.75 -4.72
N ASP A 611 44.75 -3.10 -3.64
CA ASP A 611 44.95 -1.63 -3.51
C ASP A 611 43.77 -0.70 -3.90
N LEU A 612 42.66 -1.26 -4.37
CA LEU A 612 41.49 -0.57 -4.88
C LEU A 612 40.91 0.38 -3.84
N LEU A 613 40.79 -0.09 -2.59
CA LEU A 613 40.23 0.74 -1.53
C LEU A 613 41.10 1.96 -1.25
N GLN A 614 42.43 1.86 -1.33
CA GLN A 614 43.31 2.99 -1.05
C GLN A 614 43.11 4.09 -2.08
N THR A 615 42.99 3.75 -3.37
CA THR A 615 42.68 4.69 -4.45
C THR A 615 41.33 5.38 -4.20
N LEU A 616 40.28 4.60 -3.91
CA LEU A 616 38.95 5.15 -3.64
C LEU A 616 38.94 6.05 -2.40
N ILE A 617 39.61 5.65 -1.32
CA ILE A 617 39.71 6.41 -0.06
C ILE A 617 40.45 7.73 -0.28
N LYS A 618 41.61 7.68 -0.93
CA LYS A 618 42.43 8.87 -1.21
C LYS A 618 41.64 9.89 -2.02
N TYR A 619 41.05 9.47 -3.13
CA TYR A 619 40.22 10.33 -3.98
C TYR A 619 39.08 10.98 -3.19
N ASN A 620 38.35 10.19 -2.41
CA ASN A 620 37.19 10.69 -1.66
C ASN A 620 37.63 11.59 -0.48
N LEU A 621 38.79 11.38 0.13
CA LEU A 621 39.33 12.29 1.15
C LEU A 621 39.70 13.66 0.54
N GLU A 622 40.34 13.67 -0.62
CA GLU A 622 40.67 14.90 -1.35
C GLU A 622 39.39 15.69 -1.71
N LYS A 623 38.37 15.01 -2.25
CA LYS A 623 37.07 15.63 -2.56
C LYS A 623 36.27 16.03 -1.32
N LEU A 624 36.44 15.34 -0.19
CA LEU A 624 35.77 15.73 1.05
C LEU A 624 36.25 17.09 1.54
N ILE A 625 37.55 17.37 1.40
CA ILE A 625 38.18 18.61 1.88
C ILE A 625 37.92 19.77 0.89
N ASP A 626 37.87 19.49 -0.41
CA ASP A 626 37.59 20.48 -1.45
C ASP A 626 36.30 21.29 -1.17
N SER A 627 36.44 22.62 -1.13
CA SER A 627 35.35 23.56 -0.85
C SER A 627 34.36 23.70 -2.00
N LYS A 628 34.77 23.39 -3.24
CA LYS A 628 33.92 23.43 -4.44
C LYS A 628 32.99 22.22 -4.54
N THR A 629 33.32 21.14 -3.83
CA THR A 629 32.56 19.90 -3.90
C THR A 629 31.22 20.03 -3.13
N LEU A 630 30.12 19.94 -3.87
CA LEU A 630 28.75 20.08 -3.33
C LEU A 630 28.22 18.82 -2.62
N LEU A 631 28.74 17.63 -2.94
CA LEU A 631 28.19 16.33 -2.52
C LEU A 631 28.89 15.69 -1.32
N LYS A 632 29.23 16.49 -0.30
CA LYS A 632 29.99 16.02 0.87
C LYS A 632 29.32 14.87 1.62
N ASP A 633 27.99 14.88 1.71
CA ASP A 633 27.20 13.80 2.31
C ASP A 633 27.49 12.44 1.66
N LYS A 634 27.52 12.38 0.32
CA LYS A 634 27.75 11.14 -0.42
C LYS A 634 29.19 10.65 -0.26
N ILE A 635 30.14 11.57 -0.28
CA ILE A 635 31.55 11.28 -0.05
C ILE A 635 31.76 10.71 1.35
N ALA A 636 31.17 11.35 2.37
CA ALA A 636 31.24 10.85 3.74
C ALA A 636 30.58 9.46 3.89
N ASP A 637 29.47 9.21 3.21
CA ASP A 637 28.81 7.88 3.14
C ASP A 637 29.71 6.80 2.53
N ILE A 638 30.44 7.15 1.47
CA ILE A 638 31.42 6.28 0.83
C ILE A 638 32.56 5.97 1.80
N LEU A 639 33.21 7.01 2.34
CA LEU A 639 34.33 6.86 3.27
C LEU A 639 33.93 6.03 4.50
N ALA A 640 32.76 6.29 5.08
CA ALA A 640 32.24 5.48 6.18
C ALA A 640 32.09 4.01 5.79
N SER A 641 31.72 3.74 4.53
CA SER A 641 31.53 2.37 4.04
C SER A 641 32.87 1.66 3.80
N ILE A 642 33.89 2.33 3.26
CA ILE A 642 35.10 1.66 2.73
C ILE A 642 36.38 1.88 3.55
N MET A 643 36.47 2.93 4.35
CA MET A 643 37.69 3.29 5.08
C MET A 643 37.97 2.28 6.20
N PRO A 644 39.26 1.96 6.48
CA PRO A 644 39.63 1.17 7.64
C PRO A 644 39.05 1.76 8.93
N LYS A 645 38.74 0.87 9.87
CA LYS A 645 38.03 1.21 11.11
C LYS A 645 38.71 2.34 11.88
N GLN A 646 40.03 2.29 12.07
CA GLN A 646 40.74 3.27 12.88
C GLN A 646 40.84 4.62 12.18
N ASP A 647 41.20 4.62 10.90
CA ASP A 647 41.33 5.83 10.08
C ASP A 647 40.00 6.61 10.03
N TYR A 648 38.87 5.92 9.90
CA TYR A 648 37.56 6.58 9.92
C TYR A 648 37.22 7.16 11.30
N LEU A 649 37.56 6.46 12.39
CA LEU A 649 37.37 6.98 13.74
C LEU A 649 38.26 8.22 13.99
N GLU A 650 39.47 8.24 13.46
CA GLU A 650 40.36 9.40 13.52
C GLU A 650 39.83 10.57 12.69
N LEU A 651 39.32 10.31 11.49
CA LEU A 651 38.65 11.32 10.67
C LEU A 651 37.46 11.95 11.40
N LEU A 652 36.63 11.14 12.08
CA LEU A 652 35.55 11.63 12.92
C LEU A 652 36.07 12.46 14.09
N LYS A 653 37.09 11.97 14.83
CA LYS A 653 37.67 12.69 15.98
C LYS A 653 38.22 14.05 15.57
N LYS A 654 38.94 14.13 14.44
CA LYS A 654 39.51 15.38 13.91
C LYS A 654 38.44 16.41 13.57
N ASN A 655 37.24 15.95 13.22
CA ASN A 655 36.13 16.80 12.79
C ASN A 655 35.03 16.93 13.85
N ILE A 656 35.31 16.72 15.14
CA ILE A 656 34.31 17.00 16.18
C ILE A 656 33.97 18.50 16.16
N PRO A 657 32.68 18.89 16.19
CA PRO A 657 32.29 20.29 16.27
C PRO A 657 32.94 20.99 17.45
N LYS A 658 33.29 22.28 17.30
CA LYS A 658 33.87 23.10 18.37
C LYS A 658 32.83 23.99 19.05
N CYS A 659 31.87 24.54 18.29
CA CYS A 659 30.68 25.22 18.79
C CYS A 659 29.40 24.38 18.62
N ASP A 660 28.29 24.85 19.19
CA ASP A 660 26.96 24.24 19.04
C ASP A 660 26.24 24.73 17.79
N LYS A 661 26.34 26.03 17.48
CA LYS A 661 25.71 26.67 16.32
C LYS A 661 26.75 27.36 15.46
N LEU A 662 26.57 27.30 14.14
CA LEU A 662 27.36 28.09 13.20
C LEU A 662 26.54 29.31 12.76
N ASP A 663 27.03 30.52 13.01
CA ASP A 663 26.41 31.72 12.46
C ASP A 663 26.76 31.85 10.97
N LEU A 664 25.79 31.54 10.12
CA LEU A 664 25.96 31.56 8.66
C LEU A 664 26.24 32.96 8.10
N LYS A 665 25.91 34.03 8.82
CA LYS A 665 26.15 35.40 8.36
C LYS A 665 27.60 35.83 8.57
N THR A 666 28.19 35.44 9.68
CA THR A 666 29.55 35.86 10.08
C THR A 666 30.62 34.81 9.77
N ALA A 667 30.23 33.54 9.61
CA ALA A 667 31.17 32.46 9.32
C ALA A 667 31.87 32.63 7.96
N SER A 668 33.19 32.47 8.00
CA SER A 668 34.05 32.37 6.83
C SER A 668 33.67 31.20 5.93
N LEU A 669 34.14 31.22 4.67
CA LEU A 669 33.91 30.12 3.74
C LEU A 669 34.51 28.80 4.24
N GLU A 670 35.67 28.87 4.92
CA GLU A 670 36.32 27.69 5.52
C GLU A 670 35.50 27.09 6.65
N GLU A 671 34.98 27.91 7.57
CA GLU A 671 34.12 27.42 8.67
C GLU A 671 32.82 26.81 8.14
N LYS A 672 32.22 27.43 7.11
CA LYS A 672 31.06 26.86 6.41
C LYS A 672 31.40 25.52 5.76
N ASN A 673 32.58 25.40 5.17
CA ASN A 673 33.06 24.16 4.57
C ASN A 673 33.27 23.05 5.60
N ILE A 674 33.97 23.37 6.70
CA ILE A 674 34.18 22.46 7.83
C ILE A 674 32.84 22.01 8.40
N HIS A 675 31.90 22.93 8.64
CA HIS A 675 30.56 22.59 9.13
C HIS A 675 29.84 21.59 8.20
N LYS A 676 29.90 21.78 6.88
CA LYS A 676 29.35 20.80 5.92
C LYS A 676 30.02 19.43 6.04
N ILE A 677 31.34 19.37 6.20
CA ILE A 677 32.07 18.10 6.42
C ILE A 677 31.61 17.44 7.72
N GLN A 678 31.50 18.20 8.80
CA GLN A 678 31.06 17.71 10.12
C GLN A 678 29.65 17.12 10.06
N VAL A 679 28.71 17.82 9.41
CA VAL A 679 27.34 17.37 9.19
C VAL A 679 27.31 16.08 8.36
N ALA A 680 28.06 16.03 7.26
CA ALA A 680 28.16 14.87 6.39
C ALA A 680 28.72 13.65 7.14
N LEU A 681 29.80 13.82 7.89
CA LEU A 681 30.44 12.78 8.68
C LEU A 681 29.53 12.25 9.81
N ALA A 682 28.85 13.14 10.54
CA ALA A 682 27.91 12.74 11.59
C ALA A 682 26.79 11.85 11.05
N LYS A 683 26.27 12.18 9.86
CA LYS A 683 25.21 11.42 9.17
C LYS A 683 25.72 10.09 8.58
N SER A 684 26.98 10.02 8.17
CA SER A 684 27.52 8.85 7.47
C SER A 684 27.88 7.68 8.37
N VAL A 685 28.07 7.89 9.68
CA VAL A 685 28.38 6.83 10.66
C VAL A 685 27.39 5.65 10.58
N ARG A 686 26.13 5.87 10.19
CA ARG A 686 25.13 4.81 9.97
C ARG A 686 25.55 3.75 8.93
N TYR A 687 26.49 4.05 8.04
CA TYR A 687 27.03 3.13 7.04
C TYR A 687 28.34 2.47 7.47
N SER A 688 28.99 3.00 8.50
CA SER A 688 30.23 2.47 9.04
C SER A 688 30.09 1.05 9.60
N THR A 689 31.18 0.28 9.54
CA THR A 689 31.32 -1.00 10.23
C THR A 689 31.69 -0.85 11.71
N CYS A 690 32.22 0.30 12.14
CA CYS A 690 32.65 0.55 13.52
C CYS A 690 31.64 1.38 14.32
N LYS A 691 30.35 1.07 14.19
CA LYS A 691 29.26 1.86 14.81
C LYS A 691 29.35 1.93 16.33
N VAL A 692 29.71 0.84 16.97
CA VAL A 692 29.79 0.76 18.44
C VAL A 692 30.95 1.61 18.94
N GLU A 693 32.09 1.55 18.24
CA GLU A 693 33.31 2.28 18.58
C GLU A 693 33.23 3.75 18.18
N ALA A 694 32.44 4.09 17.15
CA ALA A 694 32.16 5.46 16.75
C ALA A 694 31.20 6.16 17.70
N LEU A 695 30.40 5.42 18.49
CA LEU A 695 29.37 5.99 19.34
C LEU A 695 29.90 7.04 20.33
N PRO A 696 30.99 6.80 21.11
CA PRO A 696 31.54 7.83 22.00
C PRO A 696 31.95 9.13 21.30
N ILE A 697 32.39 9.05 20.03
CA ILE A 697 32.73 10.21 19.21
C ILE A 697 31.44 10.90 18.72
N LEU A 698 30.48 10.12 18.23
CA LEU A 698 29.19 10.59 17.74
C LEU A 698 28.37 11.31 18.83
N LEU A 699 28.48 10.89 20.10
CA LEU A 699 27.87 11.60 21.22
C LEU A 699 28.35 13.05 21.35
N LYS A 700 29.56 13.37 20.85
CA LYS A 700 30.09 14.74 20.81
C LYS A 700 29.47 15.58 19.67
N TYR A 701 28.89 14.94 18.64
CA TYR A 701 28.10 15.60 17.60
C TYR A 701 26.64 15.84 18.00
N CYS A 702 26.17 15.24 19.10
CA CYS A 702 24.79 15.38 19.57
C CYS A 702 24.56 16.72 20.29
N ARG A 703 24.77 17.83 19.58
CA ARG A 703 24.63 19.21 20.08
C ARG A 703 24.31 20.20 18.96
N GLY A 704 23.57 21.26 19.30
CA GLY A 704 23.14 22.33 18.40
C GLY A 704 22.75 21.87 16.99
N ASP A 705 23.35 22.48 15.97
CA ASP A 705 22.99 22.26 14.54
C ASP A 705 23.41 20.87 14.02
N TYR A 706 24.28 20.18 14.74
CA TYR A 706 24.85 18.88 14.35
C TYR A 706 24.00 17.70 14.81
N PHE A 707 23.10 17.90 15.78
CA PHE A 707 22.29 16.83 16.35
C PHE A 707 21.36 16.19 15.32
N GLN A 708 20.64 16.98 14.53
CA GLN A 708 19.66 16.46 13.59
C GLN A 708 20.30 15.58 12.50
N PRO A 709 21.44 15.96 11.89
CA PRO A 709 22.22 15.05 11.02
C PRO A 709 22.75 13.81 11.73
N ALA A 710 23.24 13.95 12.97
CA ALA A 710 23.77 12.84 13.76
C ALA A 710 22.69 11.83 14.20
N LEU A 711 21.42 12.25 14.25
CA LEU A 711 20.33 11.50 14.84
C LEU A 711 20.18 10.09 14.23
N ILE A 712 20.14 9.98 12.90
CA ILE A 712 19.97 8.69 12.23
C ILE A 712 21.15 7.76 12.53
N SER A 713 22.37 8.28 12.58
CA SER A 713 23.55 7.54 12.98
C SER A 713 23.47 7.10 14.44
N LEU A 714 22.99 7.98 15.33
CA LEU A 714 22.83 7.67 16.75
C LEU A 714 21.89 6.48 16.93
N TYR A 715 20.71 6.49 16.29
CA TYR A 715 19.81 5.33 16.28
C TYR A 715 20.48 4.07 15.74
N SER A 716 21.20 4.19 14.63
CA SER A 716 21.91 3.06 14.01
C SER A 716 22.96 2.45 14.94
N CYS A 717 23.68 3.27 15.72
CA CYS A 717 24.65 2.83 16.72
C CYS A 717 23.97 2.22 17.94
N LEU A 718 22.99 2.91 18.52
CA LEU A 718 22.31 2.48 19.75
C LEU A 718 21.53 1.17 19.57
N TYR A 719 20.98 0.91 18.38
CA TYR A 719 20.36 -0.39 18.10
C TYR A 719 21.35 -1.56 17.99
N ARG A 720 22.66 -1.28 17.99
CA ARG A 720 23.73 -2.28 17.87
C ARG A 720 24.57 -2.45 19.13
N ILE A 721 24.35 -1.65 20.16
CA ILE A 721 25.03 -1.89 21.44
C ILE A 721 24.23 -2.86 22.31
N PRO A 722 24.92 -3.67 23.15
CA PRO A 722 24.28 -4.44 24.21
C PRO A 722 23.47 -3.55 25.16
N GLU A 723 22.41 -4.11 25.75
CA GLU A 723 21.53 -3.41 26.69
C GLU A 723 22.28 -2.84 27.89
N LYS A 724 23.17 -3.64 28.51
CA LYS A 724 23.99 -3.19 29.65
C LYS A 724 24.85 -1.97 29.32
N SER A 725 25.36 -1.90 28.09
CA SER A 725 26.16 -0.75 27.64
C SER A 725 25.29 0.48 27.34
N LEU A 726 24.02 0.29 27.01
CA LEU A 726 23.09 1.37 26.68
C LEU A 726 22.71 2.21 27.91
N GLU A 727 22.69 1.64 29.12
CA GLU A 727 22.40 2.37 30.36
C GLU A 727 23.36 3.55 30.56
N ASN A 728 24.67 3.27 30.45
CA ASN A 728 25.72 4.28 30.56
C ASN A 728 25.59 5.38 29.49
N VAL A 729 25.29 4.99 28.25
CA VAL A 729 25.12 5.94 27.14
C VAL A 729 23.87 6.80 27.34
N SER A 730 22.78 6.20 27.82
CA SER A 730 21.52 6.90 28.08
C SER A 730 21.69 7.92 29.19
N ALA A 731 22.40 7.58 30.27
CA ALA A 731 22.72 8.51 31.35
C ALA A 731 23.53 9.74 30.86
N VAL A 732 24.44 9.56 29.88
CA VAL A 732 25.18 10.67 29.26
C VAL A 732 24.26 11.53 28.39
N LEU A 733 23.40 10.91 27.58
CA LEU A 733 22.49 11.62 26.68
C LEU A 733 21.35 12.36 27.41
N LEU A 734 20.88 11.84 28.54
CA LEU A 734 19.89 12.49 29.40
C LEU A 734 20.39 13.77 30.05
N LYS A 735 21.71 14.03 30.03
CA LYS A 735 22.32 15.29 30.50
C LYS A 735 22.52 16.32 29.38
N LYS A 736 22.09 16.02 28.14
CA LYS A 736 22.24 16.89 26.97
C LYS A 736 21.04 17.83 26.77
N ALA A 737 21.05 18.60 25.69
CA ALA A 737 19.96 19.51 25.32
C ALA A 737 18.60 18.79 25.17
N VAL A 738 17.51 19.53 25.35
CA VAL A 738 16.12 19.04 25.36
C VAL A 738 15.80 18.10 24.19
N SER A 739 16.21 18.44 22.96
CA SER A 739 15.99 17.61 21.78
C SER A 739 16.66 16.23 21.87
N VAL A 740 17.87 16.18 22.39
CA VAL A 740 18.64 14.94 22.62
C VAL A 740 17.97 14.08 23.69
N ARG A 741 17.55 14.70 24.80
CA ARG A 741 16.86 14.02 25.91
C ARG A 741 15.58 13.35 25.43
N LYS A 742 14.75 14.05 24.65
CA LYS A 742 13.51 13.49 24.05
C LYS A 742 13.77 12.19 23.29
N HIS A 743 14.77 12.19 22.40
CA HIS A 743 15.11 10.98 21.64
C HIS A 743 15.72 9.88 22.52
N THR A 744 16.44 10.25 23.58
CA THR A 744 16.99 9.29 24.54
C THR A 744 15.88 8.59 25.32
N ILE A 745 14.87 9.34 25.76
CA ILE A 745 13.66 8.79 26.40
C ILE A 745 12.96 7.84 25.44
N PHE A 746 12.75 8.26 24.19
CA PHE A 746 12.16 7.41 23.15
C PHE A 746 12.93 6.10 22.96
N LEU A 747 14.26 6.17 22.87
CA LEU A 747 15.13 5.02 22.70
C LEU A 747 15.12 4.10 23.93
N SER A 748 15.10 4.68 25.11
CA SER A 748 15.05 3.95 26.38
C SER A 748 13.80 3.10 26.46
N VAL A 749 12.63 3.66 26.13
CA VAL A 749 11.34 2.95 26.06
C VAL A 749 11.36 1.79 25.05
N LEU A 750 12.18 1.89 24.00
CA LEU A 750 12.25 0.84 22.97
C LEU A 750 13.21 -0.31 23.29
N VAL A 751 14.26 -0.05 24.08
CA VAL A 751 15.38 -0.99 24.20
C VAL A 751 15.52 -1.57 25.62
N PHE A 752 15.13 -0.84 26.65
CA PHE A 752 15.23 -1.30 28.04
C PHE A 752 14.08 -2.21 28.47
N PRO A 753 14.29 -3.01 29.54
CA PRO A 753 13.22 -3.74 30.19
C PRO A 753 12.11 -2.82 30.69
N ALA A 754 10.86 -3.30 30.69
CA ALA A 754 9.68 -2.55 31.09
C ALA A 754 9.83 -1.91 32.48
N LYS A 755 10.38 -2.66 33.45
CA LYS A 755 10.65 -2.15 34.81
C LYS A 755 11.69 -1.02 34.83
N THR A 756 12.76 -1.13 34.04
CA THR A 756 13.77 -0.07 33.91
C THR A 756 13.17 1.17 33.25
N VAL A 757 12.29 1.00 32.26
CA VAL A 757 11.57 2.10 31.62
C VAL A 757 10.63 2.77 32.62
N GLU A 758 9.89 2.01 33.43
CA GLU A 758 9.04 2.53 34.51
C GLU A 758 9.86 3.39 35.47
N THR A 759 10.97 2.87 36.02
CA THR A 759 11.86 3.63 36.91
C THR A 759 12.40 4.89 36.26
N LEU A 760 12.82 4.82 34.99
CA LEU A 760 13.32 5.98 34.26
C LEU A 760 12.25 7.05 34.06
N VAL A 761 11.03 6.65 33.70
CA VAL A 761 9.91 7.56 33.48
C VAL A 761 9.53 8.27 34.78
N LEU A 762 9.44 7.54 35.90
CA LEU A 762 9.18 8.12 37.21
C LEU A 762 10.27 9.11 37.62
N HIS A 763 11.54 8.73 37.44
CA HIS A 763 12.66 9.63 37.74
C HIS A 763 12.62 10.92 36.90
N ILE A 764 12.28 10.82 35.61
CA ILE A 764 12.14 12.00 34.74
C ILE A 764 10.97 12.87 35.21
N LEU A 765 9.85 12.27 35.61
CA LEU A 765 8.70 13.01 36.12
C LEU A 765 9.02 13.82 37.38
N GLU A 766 9.81 13.23 38.28
CA GLU A 766 10.21 13.88 39.54
C GLU A 766 11.26 14.98 39.34
N THR A 767 12.14 14.84 38.34
CA THR A 767 13.34 15.69 38.20
C THR A 767 13.29 16.68 37.05
N GLU A 768 12.45 16.47 36.04
CA GLU A 768 12.41 17.29 34.84
C GLU A 768 11.45 18.47 35.01
N ASN A 769 11.97 19.70 34.82
CA ASN A 769 11.16 20.91 34.84
C ASN A 769 10.79 21.43 33.43
N ASN A 770 11.26 20.78 32.36
CA ASN A 770 10.98 21.21 31.00
C ASN A 770 9.66 20.64 30.45
N ASP A 771 8.65 21.50 30.28
CA ASP A 771 7.32 21.13 29.76
C ASP A 771 7.37 20.40 28.42
N SER A 772 8.32 20.77 27.55
CA SER A 772 8.47 20.17 26.23
C SER A 772 8.88 18.69 26.32
N ILE A 773 9.67 18.31 27.33
CA ILE A 773 10.06 16.91 27.58
C ILE A 773 8.88 16.14 28.17
N LYS A 774 8.20 16.71 29.16
CA LYS A 774 7.03 16.11 29.78
C LYS A 774 5.92 15.85 28.76
N LYS A 775 5.55 16.85 27.96
CA LYS A 775 4.62 16.67 26.82
C LYS A 775 5.08 15.57 25.86
N HIS A 776 6.37 15.56 25.51
CA HIS A 776 6.90 14.54 24.61
C HIS A 776 6.77 13.14 25.21
N LEU A 777 7.07 13.00 26.50
CA LEU A 777 6.94 11.77 27.26
C LEU A 777 5.48 11.31 27.31
N PHE A 778 4.53 12.19 27.67
CA PHE A 778 3.08 11.90 27.63
C PHE A 778 2.62 11.45 26.25
N THR A 779 2.84 12.31 25.23
CA THR A 779 2.42 12.03 23.85
C THR A 779 2.99 10.71 23.36
N ARG A 780 4.23 10.39 23.75
CA ARG A 780 4.88 9.15 23.37
C ARG A 780 4.27 7.94 24.07
N MET A 781 4.06 8.03 25.39
CA MET A 781 3.43 6.97 26.18
C MET A 781 1.99 6.71 25.70
N SER A 782 1.19 7.74 25.46
CA SER A 782 -0.16 7.60 24.93
C SER A 782 -0.16 6.96 23.54
N LYS A 783 0.75 7.38 22.64
CA LYS A 783 0.91 6.72 21.32
C LYS A 783 1.36 5.27 21.42
N ASP A 784 2.23 4.95 22.38
CA ASP A 784 2.65 3.56 22.60
C ASP A 784 1.56 2.72 23.26
N PHE A 785 0.74 3.32 24.13
CA PHE A 785 -0.43 2.70 24.74
C PHE A 785 -1.54 2.43 23.72
N LEU A 786 -1.83 3.39 22.84
CA LEU A 786 -2.77 3.20 21.73
C LEU A 786 -2.35 2.04 20.83
N LYS A 787 -1.04 1.92 20.57
CA LYS A 787 -0.48 0.80 19.80
C LYS A 787 -0.47 -0.52 20.58
N LYS A 788 -0.47 -0.46 21.92
CA LYS A 788 -0.24 -1.60 22.82
C LYS A 788 -0.95 -1.38 24.17
N PRO A 789 -2.27 -1.57 24.25
CA PRO A 789 -2.96 -1.56 25.53
C PRO A 789 -2.39 -2.62 26.47
N CYS A 790 -1.84 -2.20 27.62
CA CYS A 790 -1.58 -3.10 28.75
C CYS A 790 -1.55 -2.33 30.08
N ASP A 791 -1.80 -3.05 31.18
CA ASP A 791 -1.94 -2.46 32.52
C ASP A 791 -0.65 -1.77 33.01
N VAL A 792 0.52 -2.27 32.57
CA VAL A 792 1.81 -1.65 32.93
C VAL A 792 1.92 -0.24 32.33
N ILE A 793 1.65 -0.08 31.03
CA ILE A 793 1.70 1.24 30.38
C ILE A 793 0.57 2.12 30.91
N TRP A 794 -0.60 1.54 31.20
CA TRP A 794 -1.70 2.26 31.82
C TRP A 794 -1.30 2.85 33.18
N LYS A 795 -0.71 2.04 34.07
CA LYS A 795 -0.24 2.49 35.38
C LYS A 795 0.83 3.57 35.28
N MET A 796 1.75 3.45 34.31
CA MET A 796 2.74 4.50 34.03
C MET A 796 2.08 5.80 33.57
N LEU A 797 1.08 5.73 32.68
CA LEU A 797 0.29 6.89 32.25
C LEU A 797 -0.46 7.52 33.42
N GLN A 798 -1.12 6.73 34.27
CA GLN A 798 -1.81 7.23 35.46
C GLN A 798 -0.84 7.96 36.39
N THR A 799 0.32 7.36 36.65
CA THR A 799 1.34 7.98 37.52
C THR A 799 1.84 9.28 36.91
N TYR A 800 2.09 9.32 35.59
CA TYR A 800 2.43 10.55 34.89
C TYR A 800 1.34 11.62 35.07
N MET A 801 0.08 11.24 34.85
CA MET A 801 -1.06 12.15 34.94
C MET A 801 -1.23 12.73 36.36
N ASP A 802 -0.90 11.95 37.40
CA ASP A 802 -0.94 12.40 38.80
C ASP A 802 0.10 13.47 39.16
N HIS A 803 1.16 13.61 38.37
CA HIS A 803 2.22 14.62 38.58
C HIS A 803 2.01 15.91 37.79
N LEU A 804 0.87 16.04 37.10
CA LEU A 804 0.58 17.22 36.30
C LEU A 804 0.19 18.43 37.14
N THR A 805 0.49 19.60 36.60
CA THR A 805 0.29 20.94 37.14
C THR A 805 -0.43 21.82 36.11
N VAL A 806 -0.98 22.97 36.53
CA VAL A 806 -1.72 23.84 35.59
C VAL A 806 -0.84 24.47 34.51
N HIS A 807 0.48 24.52 34.72
CA HIS A 807 1.42 25.12 33.78
C HIS A 807 1.68 24.25 32.55
N GLU A 808 1.37 22.95 32.61
CA GLU A 808 1.62 21.99 31.53
C GLU A 808 0.48 21.98 30.49
N THR A 809 0.10 23.16 30.03
CA THR A 809 -1.08 23.41 29.18
C THR A 809 -1.13 22.54 27.92
N GLU A 810 0.01 22.32 27.28
CA GLU A 810 0.11 21.49 26.08
C GLU A 810 -0.17 20.00 26.37
N THR A 811 0.20 19.53 27.56
CA THR A 811 -0.05 18.13 27.99
C THR A 811 -1.50 17.97 28.41
N LEU A 812 -2.03 18.92 29.18
CA LEU A 812 -3.45 18.95 29.55
C LEU A 812 -4.34 18.97 28.30
N THR A 813 -3.96 19.73 27.27
CA THR A 813 -4.64 19.72 25.97
C THR A 813 -4.56 18.35 25.29
N ALA A 814 -3.39 17.71 25.28
CA ALA A 814 -3.22 16.38 24.69
C ALA A 814 -3.99 15.28 25.43
N MET A 815 -4.23 15.44 26.74
CA MET A 815 -5.05 14.52 27.54
C MET A 815 -6.54 14.61 27.23
N ALA A 816 -7.01 15.79 26.82
CA ALA A 816 -8.40 15.99 26.46
C ALA A 816 -8.80 15.24 25.18
N ASP A 817 -7.85 14.76 24.38
CA ASP A 817 -8.11 13.91 23.21
C ASP A 817 -8.29 12.44 23.63
N VAL A 818 -9.53 11.97 23.75
CA VAL A 818 -9.84 10.59 24.18
C VAL A 818 -9.51 9.53 23.13
N HIS A 819 -9.20 9.92 21.88
CA HIS A 819 -8.84 8.98 20.81
C HIS A 819 -7.44 8.42 20.95
N VAL A 820 -6.62 9.02 21.81
CA VAL A 820 -5.26 8.53 22.08
C VAL A 820 -5.23 7.31 22.99
N ILE A 821 -6.38 6.80 23.43
CA ILE A 821 -6.52 5.72 24.39
C ILE A 821 -7.37 4.56 23.84
N PRO A 822 -6.94 3.30 24.04
CA PRO A 822 -7.73 2.13 23.68
C PRO A 822 -9.09 2.09 24.38
N GLU A 823 -10.12 1.62 23.67
CA GLU A 823 -11.51 1.57 24.15
C GLU A 823 -11.67 0.90 25.52
N THR A 824 -10.93 -0.19 25.77
CA THR A 824 -10.97 -0.93 27.06
C THR A 824 -10.53 -0.10 28.27
N TYR A 825 -9.73 0.95 28.06
CA TYR A 825 -9.24 1.84 29.11
C TYR A 825 -9.88 3.24 29.05
N LYS A 826 -10.72 3.50 28.05
CA LYS A 826 -11.25 4.84 27.78
C LYS A 826 -12.05 5.37 28.96
N ARG A 827 -12.91 4.56 29.58
CA ARG A 827 -13.63 4.89 30.82
C ARG A 827 -12.67 5.36 31.93
N ALA A 828 -11.76 4.49 32.32
CA ALA A 828 -10.80 4.75 33.39
C ALA A 828 -9.92 5.98 33.09
N PHE A 829 -9.61 6.21 31.82
CA PHE A 829 -8.87 7.39 31.39
C PHE A 829 -9.67 8.67 31.51
N ILE A 830 -10.90 8.71 31.00
CA ILE A 830 -11.73 9.91 31.09
C ILE A 830 -11.99 10.24 32.56
N ASP A 831 -12.35 9.24 33.39
CA ASP A 831 -12.52 9.43 34.84
C ASP A 831 -11.25 10.03 35.47
N LYS A 832 -10.06 9.54 35.08
CA LYS A 832 -8.78 10.05 35.57
C LYS A 832 -8.49 11.49 35.13
N VAL A 833 -8.68 11.80 33.85
CA VAL A 833 -8.51 13.16 33.30
C VAL A 833 -9.40 14.15 34.05
N CYS A 834 -10.65 13.77 34.29
CA CYS A 834 -11.63 14.61 34.95
C CYS A 834 -11.31 14.86 36.42
N ASN A 835 -10.91 13.81 37.14
CA ASN A 835 -10.45 13.93 38.53
C ASN A 835 -9.26 14.89 38.63
N ILE A 836 -8.33 14.84 37.67
CA ILE A 836 -7.17 15.73 37.62
C ILE A 836 -7.59 17.17 37.34
N TYR A 837 -8.42 17.41 36.32
CA TYR A 837 -8.90 18.77 36.04
C TYR A 837 -9.65 19.36 37.23
N GLY A 838 -10.52 18.59 37.88
CA GLY A 838 -11.21 19.03 39.10
C GLY A 838 -10.27 19.29 40.28
N ALA A 839 -9.23 18.46 40.45
CA ALA A 839 -8.24 18.67 41.52
C ALA A 839 -7.38 19.92 41.26
N LEU A 840 -6.93 20.12 40.02
CA LEU A 840 -6.14 21.28 39.62
C LEU A 840 -6.95 22.59 39.71
N GLU A 841 -8.20 22.57 39.26
CA GLU A 841 -9.12 23.71 39.38
C GLU A 841 -9.30 24.15 40.83
N LYS A 842 -9.50 23.20 41.75
CA LYS A 842 -9.63 23.47 43.20
C LYS A 842 -8.33 23.94 43.84
N LYS A 843 -7.21 23.30 43.49
CA LYS A 843 -5.90 23.57 44.12
C LYS A 843 -5.34 24.94 43.74
N GLU A 844 -5.52 25.35 42.49
CA GLU A 844 -4.83 26.51 41.92
C GLU A 844 -5.78 27.63 41.49
N ASN A 845 -7.08 27.50 41.79
CA ASN A 845 -8.13 28.47 41.45
C ASN A 845 -8.09 28.92 39.97
N THR A 846 -7.67 28.01 39.09
CA THR A 846 -7.49 28.27 37.66
C THR A 846 -8.62 27.62 36.88
N PRO A 847 -9.40 28.36 36.07
CA PRO A 847 -10.51 27.79 35.31
C PRO A 847 -10.02 26.73 34.31
N MET A 848 -10.58 25.52 34.38
CA MET A 848 -10.26 24.40 33.47
C MET A 848 -11.19 24.31 32.26
N ASN A 849 -12.03 25.34 32.03
CA ASN A 849 -13.09 25.36 31.02
C ASN A 849 -12.60 25.01 29.60
N ILE A 850 -11.43 25.52 29.19
CA ILE A 850 -10.86 25.26 27.85
C ILE A 850 -10.60 23.76 27.66
N TYR A 851 -10.11 23.07 28.68
CA TYR A 851 -9.81 21.64 28.58
C TYR A 851 -11.07 20.78 28.61
N TYR A 852 -12.08 21.17 29.39
CA TYR A 852 -13.39 20.53 29.34
C TYR A 852 -14.04 20.71 27.96
N ASP A 853 -13.93 21.88 27.34
CA ASP A 853 -14.43 22.11 25.97
C ASP A 853 -13.76 21.17 24.95
N ILE A 854 -12.44 21.02 25.02
CA ILE A 854 -11.70 20.09 24.14
C ILE A 854 -12.11 18.64 24.42
N LEU A 855 -12.27 18.25 25.69
CA LEU A 855 -12.70 16.92 26.09
C LEU A 855 -14.12 16.60 25.58
N MET A 856 -15.05 17.54 25.72
CA MET A 856 -16.42 17.41 25.22
C MET A 856 -16.46 17.26 23.69
N LYS A 857 -15.58 17.97 22.97
CA LYS A 857 -15.44 17.85 21.51
C LYS A 857 -14.87 16.50 21.09
N SER A 858 -13.96 15.90 21.86
CA SER A 858 -13.31 14.63 21.52
C SER A 858 -14.16 13.40 21.85
N VAL A 859 -15.05 13.48 22.84
CA VAL A 859 -15.97 12.38 23.18
C VAL A 859 -16.90 12.10 22.00
N MET A 860 -16.85 10.87 21.47
CA MET A 860 -17.76 10.43 20.40
C MET A 860 -19.07 9.91 20.98
N ASP A 861 -20.05 9.71 20.11
CA ASP A 861 -21.39 9.24 20.48
C ASP A 861 -21.34 7.93 21.28
N ASP A 862 -20.55 6.96 20.81
CA ASP A 862 -20.35 5.67 21.49
C ASP A 862 -19.56 5.77 22.80
N ASP A 863 -18.89 6.90 23.06
CA ASP A 863 -18.05 7.08 24.24
C ASP A 863 -18.87 7.46 25.48
N ILE A 864 -20.08 8.00 25.28
CA ILE A 864 -20.97 8.46 26.36
C ILE A 864 -21.30 7.34 27.35
N LYS A 865 -21.52 6.11 26.87
CA LYS A 865 -21.83 4.94 27.71
C LYS A 865 -20.70 4.58 28.68
N PHE A 866 -19.48 5.09 28.44
CA PHE A 866 -18.34 4.88 29.30
C PHE A 866 -18.21 5.95 30.39
N LEU A 867 -18.99 7.02 30.33
CA LEU A 867 -18.93 8.16 31.24
C LEU A 867 -19.92 7.97 32.39
N SER A 868 -19.55 8.41 33.60
CA SER A 868 -20.51 8.41 34.70
C SER A 868 -21.56 9.50 34.49
N ALA A 869 -22.84 9.16 34.73
CA ALA A 869 -23.95 10.09 34.57
C ALA A 869 -23.77 11.34 35.47
N ASP A 870 -23.33 11.16 36.72
CA ASP A 870 -23.08 12.25 37.66
C ASP A 870 -22.06 13.26 37.13
N TRP A 871 -21.01 12.77 36.46
CA TRP A 871 -19.99 13.62 35.87
C TRP A 871 -20.51 14.37 34.65
N CYS A 872 -21.22 13.69 33.74
CA CYS A 872 -21.85 14.33 32.59
C CYS A 872 -22.78 15.46 33.06
N MET A 873 -23.60 15.17 34.08
CA MET A 873 -24.52 16.11 34.71
C MET A 873 -23.80 17.30 35.36
N ASP A 874 -22.65 17.10 36.01
CA ASP A 874 -21.85 18.18 36.60
C ASP A 874 -21.28 19.11 35.51
N ILE A 875 -20.74 18.56 34.43
CA ILE A 875 -20.21 19.34 33.31
C ILE A 875 -21.30 20.16 32.64
N ILE A 876 -22.45 19.53 32.37
CA ILE A 876 -23.58 20.22 31.75
C ILE A 876 -24.04 21.35 32.68
N ARG A 877 -24.18 21.08 33.98
CA ARG A 877 -24.55 22.09 34.98
C ARG A 877 -23.60 23.29 35.02
N ARG A 878 -22.30 23.07 34.95
CA ARG A 878 -21.29 24.15 34.98
C ARG A 878 -21.34 25.05 33.74
N ASN A 879 -21.76 24.52 32.60
CA ASN A 879 -21.79 25.26 31.33
C ASN A 879 -23.17 25.83 30.99
N PHE A 880 -24.24 25.25 31.52
CA PHE A 880 -25.62 25.70 31.29
C PHE A 880 -25.91 27.12 31.77
N THR A 881 -25.12 27.68 32.69
CA THR A 881 -25.31 29.05 33.16
C THR A 881 -24.58 30.10 32.32
N LYS A 882 -23.87 29.70 31.26
CA LYS A 882 -23.11 30.59 30.37
C LYS A 882 -23.98 30.95 29.16
N GLU A 883 -24.75 32.03 29.29
CA GLU A 883 -25.75 32.46 28.28
C GLU A 883 -25.12 32.83 26.92
N GLU A 884 -23.83 33.22 26.91
CA GLU A 884 -23.10 33.70 25.72
C GLU A 884 -22.74 32.58 24.72
N ASP A 885 -22.93 31.30 25.06
CA ASP A 885 -22.35 30.16 24.34
C ASP A 885 -23.37 29.04 24.04
N ALA A 886 -24.57 29.42 23.59
CA ALA A 886 -25.62 28.46 23.22
C ALA A 886 -25.19 27.52 22.08
N ASP A 887 -24.24 27.91 21.22
CA ASP A 887 -23.65 27.08 20.16
C ASP A 887 -22.36 26.36 20.58
N GLY A 888 -22.05 26.34 21.88
CA GLY A 888 -20.84 25.73 22.43
C GLY A 888 -20.84 24.20 22.37
N SER A 889 -19.65 23.60 22.50
CA SER A 889 -19.47 22.14 22.48
C SER A 889 -20.26 21.40 23.56
N TRP A 890 -20.60 22.08 24.65
CA TRP A 890 -21.34 21.52 25.76
C TRP A 890 -22.79 21.17 25.36
N VAL A 891 -23.42 21.90 24.42
CA VAL A 891 -24.75 21.53 23.91
C VAL A 891 -24.66 20.27 23.06
N SER A 892 -23.67 20.20 22.16
CA SER A 892 -23.38 18.99 21.40
C SER A 892 -23.12 17.78 22.32
N PHE A 893 -22.35 17.97 23.39
CA PHE A 893 -22.12 16.95 24.41
C PHE A 893 -23.39 16.58 25.19
N THR A 894 -24.22 17.57 25.56
CA THR A 894 -25.51 17.35 26.23
C THR A 894 -26.41 16.48 25.36
N ILE A 895 -26.48 16.77 24.06
CA ILE A 895 -27.26 15.98 23.11
C ILE A 895 -26.75 14.53 23.08
N LYS A 896 -25.43 14.33 22.98
CA LYS A 896 -24.85 12.99 23.03
C LYS A 896 -25.21 12.26 24.34
N PHE A 897 -25.13 12.95 25.48
CA PHE A 897 -25.49 12.40 26.78
C PHE A 897 -26.97 12.00 26.90
N LEU A 898 -27.86 12.83 26.37
CA LEU A 898 -29.29 12.56 26.35
C LEU A 898 -29.63 11.33 25.49
N MET A 899 -28.94 11.17 24.36
CA MET A 899 -29.26 10.15 23.35
C MET A 899 -28.56 8.80 23.59
N TYR A 900 -27.31 8.82 24.05
CA TYR A 900 -26.46 7.63 24.16
C TYR A 900 -26.16 7.23 25.62
N GLY A 901 -26.72 7.94 26.60
CA GLY A 901 -26.60 7.58 28.01
C GLY A 901 -27.52 6.43 28.43
N ASP A 902 -27.08 5.61 29.38
CA ASP A 902 -27.80 4.41 29.85
C ASP A 902 -29.21 4.70 30.41
N LYS A 903 -29.46 5.93 30.85
CA LYS A 903 -30.69 6.35 31.54
C LYS A 903 -31.35 7.56 30.88
N MET A 904 -31.68 7.44 29.59
CA MET A 904 -32.26 8.49 28.76
C MET A 904 -33.33 9.35 29.46
N ARG A 905 -34.36 8.74 30.06
CA ARG A 905 -35.45 9.49 30.74
C ARG A 905 -34.97 10.28 31.95
N GLU A 906 -34.11 9.70 32.79
CA GLU A 906 -33.53 10.41 33.93
C GLU A 906 -32.64 11.58 33.47
N ASN A 907 -31.87 11.37 32.40
CA ASN A 907 -31.01 12.40 31.80
C ASN A 907 -31.84 13.56 31.23
N ILE A 908 -32.90 13.26 30.47
CA ILE A 908 -33.84 14.27 29.95
C ILE A 908 -34.45 15.07 31.10
N ARG A 909 -34.95 14.38 32.13
CA ARG A 909 -35.55 15.04 33.30
C ARG A 909 -34.56 15.96 34.01
N TYR A 910 -33.30 15.54 34.16
CA TYR A 910 -32.27 16.36 34.77
C TYR A 910 -32.04 17.67 33.99
N ILE A 911 -31.89 17.59 32.66
CA ILE A 911 -31.70 18.79 31.81
C ILE A 911 -32.94 19.69 31.86
N LEU A 912 -34.14 19.12 31.81
CA LEU A 912 -35.37 19.91 31.87
C LEU A 912 -35.61 20.54 33.24
N ASN A 913 -35.20 19.90 34.33
CA ASN A 913 -35.22 20.52 35.66
C ASN A 913 -34.27 21.74 35.72
N MET A 914 -33.12 21.68 35.04
CA MET A 914 -32.22 22.84 34.92
C MET A 914 -32.87 23.97 34.11
N MET A 915 -33.54 23.63 33.00
CA MET A 915 -34.32 24.58 32.21
C MET A 915 -35.48 25.17 33.01
N GLU A 916 -36.18 24.39 33.84
CA GLU A 916 -37.25 24.85 34.72
C GLU A 916 -36.72 25.83 35.78
N ALA A 917 -35.57 25.52 36.40
CA ALA A 917 -34.94 26.41 37.36
C ALA A 917 -34.52 27.75 36.70
N TYR A 918 -33.99 27.69 35.48
CA TYR A 918 -33.64 28.86 34.68
C TYR A 918 -34.89 29.68 34.30
N LYS A 919 -35.95 29.03 33.84
CA LYS A 919 -37.27 29.64 33.61
C LYS A 919 -37.77 30.36 34.86
N LYS A 920 -37.83 29.70 36.01
CA LYS A 920 -38.28 30.30 37.29
C LYS A 920 -37.50 31.56 37.65
N LYS A 921 -36.20 31.61 37.30
CA LYS A 921 -35.32 32.74 37.60
C LYS A 921 -35.51 33.93 36.66
N TYR A 922 -35.76 33.71 35.37
CA TYR A 922 -35.69 34.78 34.36
C TYR A 922 -36.99 35.07 33.59
N TRP A 923 -37.98 34.18 33.60
CA TRP A 923 -39.17 34.32 32.74
C TRP A 923 -40.08 35.49 33.14
N ASN A 924 -40.07 35.87 34.42
CA ASN A 924 -40.86 36.98 34.95
C ASN A 924 -40.03 38.25 35.16
N THR A 925 -38.80 38.32 34.62
CA THR A 925 -37.93 39.48 34.72
C THR A 925 -37.83 40.19 33.37
N SER A 926 -37.16 41.34 33.32
CA SER A 926 -36.85 42.04 32.07
C SER A 926 -35.98 41.21 31.11
N SER A 927 -35.33 40.15 31.60
CA SER A 927 -34.52 39.22 30.81
C SER A 927 -35.33 38.10 30.14
N ARG A 928 -36.68 38.11 30.23
CA ARG A 928 -37.53 37.04 29.69
C ARG A 928 -37.17 36.67 28.25
N GLN A 929 -37.05 37.65 27.35
CA GLN A 929 -36.80 37.39 25.93
C GLN A 929 -35.45 36.71 25.69
N ILE A 930 -34.39 37.13 26.41
CA ILE A 930 -33.07 36.51 26.36
C ILE A 930 -33.17 35.05 26.83
N ALA A 931 -33.88 34.83 27.94
CA ALA A 931 -34.10 33.48 28.46
C ALA A 931 -34.90 32.60 27.49
N MET A 932 -35.91 33.15 26.78
CA MET A 932 -36.67 32.42 25.76
C MET A 932 -35.76 32.00 24.62
N CYS A 933 -34.99 32.95 24.08
CA CYS A 933 -34.05 32.69 23.00
C CYS A 933 -32.99 31.65 23.38
N TYR A 934 -32.48 31.70 24.62
CA TYR A 934 -31.51 30.73 25.12
C TYR A 934 -32.06 29.31 25.16
N ILE A 935 -33.25 29.11 25.75
CA ILE A 935 -33.92 27.81 25.81
C ILE A 935 -34.28 27.31 24.40
N HIS A 936 -34.81 28.19 23.56
CA HIS A 936 -35.13 27.89 22.15
C HIS A 936 -33.90 27.39 21.41
N ASN A 937 -32.76 28.07 21.52
CA ASN A 937 -31.52 27.70 20.83
C ASN A 937 -31.01 26.33 21.27
N ILE A 938 -31.02 26.03 22.57
CA ILE A 938 -30.63 24.70 23.08
C ILE A 938 -31.57 23.63 22.51
N PHE A 939 -32.88 23.87 22.58
CA PHE A 939 -33.87 22.91 22.07
C PHE A 939 -33.72 22.68 20.57
N LYS A 940 -33.58 23.76 19.80
CA LYS A 940 -33.39 23.72 18.34
C LYS A 940 -32.15 22.92 17.95
N GLN A 941 -31.07 23.00 18.74
CA GLN A 941 -29.91 22.14 18.51
C GLN A 941 -30.18 20.66 18.83
N ILE A 942 -30.86 20.36 19.94
CA ILE A 942 -31.31 18.99 20.26
C ILE A 942 -32.14 18.45 19.10
N TYR A 943 -33.10 19.22 18.63
CA TYR A 943 -33.97 18.90 17.50
C TYR A 943 -33.17 18.66 16.21
N ASN A 944 -32.38 19.64 15.76
CA ASN A 944 -31.60 19.54 14.52
C ASN A 944 -30.65 18.35 14.52
N LYS A 945 -29.97 18.11 15.64
CA LYS A 945 -29.03 16.98 15.75
C LYS A 945 -29.79 15.66 15.69
N THR A 946 -30.92 15.56 16.39
CA THR A 946 -31.76 14.36 16.39
C THR A 946 -32.37 14.10 15.01
N MET A 947 -32.84 15.13 14.31
CA MET A 947 -33.42 15.01 12.97
C MET A 947 -32.39 14.61 11.90
N ASN A 948 -31.08 14.76 12.14
CA ASN A 948 -30.04 14.46 11.16
C ASN A 948 -29.31 13.12 11.42
N ILE A 949 -29.78 12.28 12.34
CA ILE A 949 -29.15 10.97 12.57
C ILE A 949 -29.54 9.97 11.49
N GLU A 950 -28.55 9.24 10.97
CA GLU A 950 -28.73 8.21 9.96
C GLU A 950 -29.58 7.02 10.46
N GLU A 951 -30.38 6.43 9.56
CA GLU A 951 -31.36 5.38 9.85
C GLU A 951 -30.77 4.16 10.59
N PHE A 952 -29.49 3.82 10.39
CA PHE A 952 -28.92 2.63 11.04
C PHE A 952 -28.81 2.74 12.58
N ARG A 953 -29.01 3.93 13.18
CA ARG A 953 -29.05 4.14 14.65
C ARG A 953 -30.47 4.19 15.24
N LEU A 954 -31.50 3.88 14.44
CA LEU A 954 -32.94 3.98 14.76
C LEU A 954 -33.43 3.30 16.06
N PRO A 955 -32.97 2.11 16.49
CA PRO A 955 -33.61 1.39 17.60
C PRO A 955 -33.58 2.14 18.94
N LEU A 956 -32.51 2.89 19.20
CA LEU A 956 -32.36 3.72 20.41
C LEU A 956 -33.18 5.03 20.33
N LEU A 957 -33.55 5.47 19.14
CA LEU A 957 -34.15 6.79 18.91
C LEU A 957 -35.68 6.78 18.83
N LYS A 958 -36.31 5.62 18.69
CA LYS A 958 -37.79 5.55 18.61
C LYS A 958 -38.48 6.13 19.83
N GLU A 959 -37.93 5.92 21.03
CA GLU A 959 -38.54 6.39 22.28
C GLU A 959 -38.12 7.82 22.66
N PHE A 960 -36.99 8.31 22.15
CA PHE A 960 -36.41 9.59 22.55
C PHE A 960 -37.36 10.79 22.32
N PRO A 961 -37.96 10.98 21.12
CA PRO A 961 -38.88 12.09 20.86
C PRO A 961 -40.09 12.08 21.79
N SER A 962 -40.66 10.90 22.05
CA SER A 962 -41.84 10.75 22.91
C SER A 962 -41.52 11.06 24.37
N ILE A 963 -40.38 10.57 24.88
CA ILE A 963 -39.94 10.86 26.26
C ILE A 963 -39.62 12.34 26.41
N LEU A 964 -38.90 12.93 25.44
CA LEU A 964 -38.58 14.36 25.47
C LEU A 964 -39.86 15.19 25.45
N ALA A 965 -40.84 14.85 24.62
CA ALA A 965 -42.12 15.56 24.56
C ALA A 965 -42.93 15.43 25.85
N GLU A 966 -42.96 14.24 26.47
CA GLU A 966 -43.65 14.01 27.73
C GLU A 966 -43.06 14.84 28.88
N GLU A 967 -41.73 14.87 29.01
CA GLU A 967 -41.07 15.64 30.06
C GLU A 967 -41.08 17.15 29.74
N TRP A 968 -41.02 17.57 28.46
CA TRP A 968 -41.13 18.98 28.05
C TRP A 968 -42.46 19.60 28.48
N LYS A 969 -43.55 18.85 28.27
CA LYS A 969 -44.92 19.24 28.68
C LYS A 969 -45.08 19.46 30.19
N LYS A 970 -44.20 18.88 31.01
CA LYS A 970 -44.19 19.09 32.47
C LYS A 970 -43.58 20.44 32.86
N VAL A 971 -42.71 21.00 32.02
CA VAL A 971 -41.94 22.22 32.32
C VAL A 971 -42.49 23.45 31.58
N PHE A 972 -42.87 23.30 30.32
CA PHE A 972 -43.32 24.39 29.46
C PHE A 972 -44.73 24.16 28.96
N SER A 973 -45.56 25.21 29.03
CA SER A 973 -46.84 25.22 28.33
C SER A 973 -46.64 25.47 26.84
N ILE A 974 -47.59 25.01 26.04
CA ILE A 974 -47.59 25.24 24.58
C ILE A 974 -47.62 26.74 24.23
N ASP A 975 -48.21 27.59 25.08
CA ASP A 975 -48.25 29.04 24.86
C ASP A 975 -46.89 29.71 25.09
N GLU A 976 -46.00 29.07 25.85
CA GLU A 976 -44.65 29.57 26.11
C GLU A 976 -43.63 29.14 25.05
N THR A 977 -43.84 27.98 24.41
CA THR A 977 -42.85 27.28 23.57
C THR A 977 -43.50 26.60 22.36
N LEU A 978 -44.35 27.33 21.63
CA LEU A 978 -45.17 26.77 20.54
C LEU A 978 -44.33 26.12 19.43
N GLU A 979 -43.21 26.74 19.06
CA GLU A 979 -42.31 26.20 18.04
C GLU A 979 -41.67 24.89 18.48
N GLU A 980 -41.24 24.78 19.74
CA GLU A 980 -40.63 23.55 20.27
C GLU A 980 -41.66 22.42 20.36
N TYR A 981 -42.91 22.72 20.69
CA TYR A 981 -44.01 21.74 20.62
C TYR A 981 -44.20 21.21 19.20
N LEU A 982 -44.17 22.08 18.19
CA LEU A 982 -44.22 21.69 16.78
C LEU A 982 -43.00 20.84 16.39
N MET A 983 -41.80 21.25 16.76
CA MET A 983 -40.57 20.46 16.54
C MET A 983 -40.67 19.07 17.17
N LEU A 984 -41.18 18.96 18.41
CA LEU A 984 -41.39 17.67 19.06
C LEU A 984 -42.37 16.79 18.29
N ASP A 985 -43.50 17.34 17.85
CA ASP A 985 -44.48 16.59 17.08
C ASP A 985 -43.87 16.08 15.77
N PHE A 986 -43.16 16.92 15.01
CA PHE A 986 -42.48 16.50 13.77
C PHE A 986 -41.34 15.50 14.00
N MET A 987 -40.61 15.64 15.10
CA MET A 987 -39.61 14.65 15.50
C MET A 987 -40.26 13.30 15.81
N ILE A 988 -41.39 13.29 16.53
CA ILE A 988 -42.17 12.06 16.76
C ILE A 988 -42.63 11.47 15.43
N LEU A 989 -43.14 12.28 14.50
CA LEU A 989 -43.57 11.81 13.18
C LEU A 989 -42.45 11.14 12.40
N LYS A 990 -41.27 11.76 12.36
CA LYS A 990 -40.11 11.20 11.64
C LYS A 990 -39.72 9.81 12.13
N TYR A 991 -39.85 9.54 13.43
CA TYR A 991 -39.37 8.31 14.06
C TYR A 991 -40.46 7.24 14.29
N GLN A 992 -41.68 7.45 13.80
CA GLN A 992 -42.73 6.44 13.78
C GLN A 992 -42.48 5.39 12.69
N GLU A 993 -42.96 4.15 12.90
CA GLU A 993 -42.63 2.99 12.04
C GLU A 993 -43.20 3.03 10.61
N ASN A 994 -44.00 4.05 10.29
CA ASN A 994 -44.71 4.16 9.01
C ASN A 994 -44.23 5.43 8.28
N HIS A 995 -43.46 5.27 7.20
CA HIS A 995 -42.76 6.37 6.53
C HIS A 995 -43.36 6.79 5.19
N ASP A 996 -44.63 6.43 4.91
CA ASP A 996 -45.28 6.87 3.68
C ASP A 996 -45.82 8.31 3.78
N GLU A 997 -45.90 8.96 2.62
CA GLU A 997 -46.33 10.34 2.48
C GLU A 997 -47.80 10.53 2.90
N GLN A 998 -48.62 9.48 2.84
CA GLN A 998 -50.02 9.52 3.26
C GLN A 998 -50.15 9.55 4.79
N PHE A 999 -49.29 8.84 5.50
CA PHE A 999 -49.18 8.83 6.95
C PHE A 999 -48.75 10.21 7.44
N TYR A 1000 -47.67 10.76 6.88
CA TYR A 1000 -47.23 12.12 7.22
C TYR A 1000 -48.32 13.15 6.95
N ALA A 1001 -49.03 13.07 5.82
CA ALA A 1001 -50.13 13.98 5.52
C ALA A 1001 -51.24 13.97 6.60
N ARG A 1002 -51.66 12.77 7.03
CA ARG A 1002 -52.69 12.62 8.08
C ARG A 1002 -52.28 13.25 9.39
N GLU A 1003 -51.05 12.99 9.83
CA GLU A 1003 -50.60 13.50 11.12
C GLU A 1003 -50.30 15.00 11.08
N ILE A 1004 -49.76 15.54 9.98
CA ILE A 1004 -49.57 16.99 9.80
C ILE A 1004 -50.91 17.73 9.91
N ILE A 1005 -51.96 17.22 9.27
CA ILE A 1005 -53.32 17.80 9.36
C ILE A 1005 -53.85 17.74 10.78
N LYS A 1006 -53.65 16.62 11.48
CA LYS A 1006 -54.09 16.45 12.86
C LYS A 1006 -53.39 17.43 13.80
N ILE A 1007 -52.08 17.65 13.64
CA ILE A 1007 -51.32 18.67 14.37
C ILE A 1007 -51.92 20.05 14.07
N PHE A 1008 -52.07 20.41 12.79
CA PHE A 1008 -52.62 21.70 12.38
C PHE A 1008 -54.04 21.95 12.94
N ALA A 1009 -54.93 20.97 12.83
CA ALA A 1009 -56.31 21.07 13.32
C ALA A 1009 -56.35 21.28 14.84
N SER A 1010 -55.46 20.60 15.59
CA SER A 1010 -55.35 20.77 17.04
C SER A 1010 -54.93 22.19 17.44
N LEU A 1011 -53.97 22.77 16.71
CA LEU A 1011 -53.50 24.13 16.95
C LEU A 1011 -54.52 25.17 16.50
N ARG A 1012 -55.15 24.98 15.34
CA ARG A 1012 -56.20 25.85 14.83
C ARG A 1012 -57.39 25.91 15.78
N LYS A 1013 -57.75 24.79 16.41
CA LYS A 1013 -58.79 24.75 17.45
C LYS A 1013 -58.46 25.66 18.63
N LYS A 1014 -57.17 25.80 18.97
CA LYS A 1014 -56.71 26.62 20.11
C LYS A 1014 -56.46 28.09 19.75
N TYR A 1015 -55.84 28.35 18.60
CA TYR A 1015 -55.33 29.67 18.21
C TYR A 1015 -56.10 30.32 17.06
N GLY A 1016 -57.12 29.64 16.52
CA GLY A 1016 -57.88 30.09 15.35
C GLY A 1016 -57.03 30.08 14.08
N ASP A 1017 -57.46 30.85 13.08
CA ASP A 1017 -56.80 30.89 11.77
C ASP A 1017 -55.45 31.63 11.78
N LEU A 1018 -55.12 32.35 12.86
CA LEU A 1018 -53.83 33.04 13.04
C LEU A 1018 -52.64 32.07 12.97
N ILE A 1019 -52.83 30.81 13.35
CA ILE A 1019 -51.77 29.80 13.31
C ILE A 1019 -51.38 29.41 11.88
N THR A 1020 -52.22 29.69 10.88
CA THR A 1020 -52.00 29.27 9.48
C THR A 1020 -50.66 29.75 8.94
N THR A 1021 -50.33 31.03 9.15
CA THR A 1021 -49.07 31.62 8.66
C THR A 1021 -47.86 31.05 9.40
N LEU A 1022 -47.93 30.95 10.73
CA LEU A 1022 -46.83 30.42 11.54
C LEU A 1022 -46.57 28.93 11.24
N PHE A 1023 -47.63 28.13 11.17
CA PHE A 1023 -47.53 26.71 10.85
C PHE A 1023 -46.98 26.48 9.44
N LYS A 1024 -47.36 27.33 8.47
CA LYS A 1024 -46.79 27.29 7.12
C LYS A 1024 -45.29 27.53 7.14
N GLU A 1025 -44.83 28.57 7.84
CA GLU A 1025 -43.41 28.93 7.89
C GLU A 1025 -42.60 27.80 8.54
N PHE A 1026 -43.14 27.26 9.63
CA PHE A 1026 -42.57 26.11 10.32
C PHE A 1026 -42.51 24.86 9.41
N LEU A 1027 -43.65 24.45 8.85
CA LEU A 1027 -43.75 23.27 7.98
C LEU A 1027 -42.80 23.40 6.78
N SER A 1028 -42.67 24.59 6.20
CA SER A 1028 -41.72 24.85 5.11
C SER A 1028 -40.27 24.55 5.49
N ALA A 1029 -39.85 24.87 6.72
CA ALA A 1029 -38.50 24.61 7.19
C ALA A 1029 -38.28 23.11 7.47
N GLU A 1030 -39.30 22.42 7.98
CA GLU A 1030 -39.17 21.04 8.46
C GLU A 1030 -39.32 19.96 7.39
N LEU A 1031 -39.98 20.26 6.27
CA LEU A 1031 -40.21 19.30 5.20
C LEU A 1031 -38.90 18.68 4.64
N ILE A 1032 -37.83 19.47 4.56
CA ILE A 1032 -36.51 18.99 4.11
C ILE A 1032 -35.97 17.91 5.06
N LEU A 1033 -36.11 18.11 6.38
CA LEU A 1033 -35.63 17.18 7.39
C LEU A 1033 -36.51 15.93 7.47
N LEU A 1034 -37.82 16.05 7.21
CA LEU A 1034 -38.78 14.95 7.26
C LEU A 1034 -38.64 14.01 6.05
N LEU A 1035 -38.51 14.56 4.84
CA LEU A 1035 -38.55 13.79 3.59
C LEU A 1035 -37.17 13.27 3.12
N GLY A 1036 -36.09 13.85 3.66
CA GLY A 1036 -34.72 13.55 3.27
C GLY A 1036 -34.31 14.22 1.94
N THR A 1037 -33.02 14.17 1.61
CA THR A 1037 -32.46 14.87 0.43
C THR A 1037 -32.63 14.09 -0.87
N HIS A 1038 -32.70 12.76 -0.83
CA HIS A 1038 -32.92 11.93 -2.01
C HIS A 1038 -34.39 11.95 -2.42
N ASN A 1039 -34.66 12.32 -3.68
CA ASN A 1039 -36.00 12.45 -4.25
C ASN A 1039 -36.93 13.43 -3.51
N TYR A 1040 -36.35 14.42 -2.79
CA TYR A 1040 -37.08 15.40 -1.99
C TYR A 1040 -38.29 15.99 -2.71
N MET A 1041 -38.11 16.43 -3.96
CA MET A 1041 -39.17 17.08 -4.73
C MET A 1041 -40.34 16.15 -5.04
N ALA A 1042 -40.08 14.89 -5.40
CA ALA A 1042 -41.14 13.93 -5.70
C ALA A 1042 -41.97 13.62 -4.43
N LYS A 1043 -41.28 13.34 -3.32
CA LYS A 1043 -41.91 13.10 -2.02
C LYS A 1043 -42.69 14.30 -1.50
N LEU A 1044 -42.16 15.51 -1.70
CA LEU A 1044 -42.81 16.75 -1.30
C LEU A 1044 -44.15 16.91 -2.03
N LEU A 1045 -44.15 16.72 -3.35
CA LEU A 1045 -45.36 16.83 -4.15
C LEU A 1045 -46.40 15.79 -3.76
N GLU A 1046 -45.98 14.54 -3.55
CA GLU A 1046 -46.86 13.47 -3.10
C GLU A 1046 -47.47 13.77 -1.72
N LEU A 1047 -46.67 14.24 -0.77
CA LEU A 1047 -47.13 14.68 0.54
C LEU A 1047 -48.17 15.81 0.44
N LEU A 1048 -47.89 16.85 -0.34
CA LEU A 1048 -48.78 18.00 -0.50
C LEU A 1048 -50.12 17.60 -1.14
N VAL A 1049 -50.11 16.70 -2.11
CA VAL A 1049 -51.33 16.13 -2.71
C VAL A 1049 -52.13 15.33 -1.68
N ASN A 1050 -51.45 14.50 -0.88
CA ASN A 1050 -52.11 13.74 0.17
C ASN A 1050 -52.70 14.64 1.26
N ILE A 1051 -52.05 15.76 1.60
CA ILE A 1051 -52.61 16.77 2.52
C ILE A 1051 -53.91 17.36 1.96
N LEU A 1052 -53.93 17.80 0.70
CA LEU A 1052 -55.15 18.36 0.08
C LEU A 1052 -56.31 17.36 -0.03
N LYS A 1053 -55.99 16.07 -0.26
CA LYS A 1053 -57.01 15.01 -0.30
C LYS A 1053 -57.69 14.79 1.05
N LEU A 1054 -56.97 15.04 2.15
CA LEU A 1054 -57.44 14.78 3.50
C LEU A 1054 -58.15 15.99 4.13
N ASP A 1055 -57.70 17.21 3.85
CA ASP A 1055 -58.34 18.46 4.31
C ASP A 1055 -58.23 19.55 3.23
N SER A 1056 -59.35 19.91 2.62
CA SER A 1056 -59.45 20.95 1.60
C SER A 1056 -59.90 22.31 2.14
N SER A 1057 -59.83 22.52 3.46
CA SER A 1057 -60.17 23.81 4.05
C SER A 1057 -59.28 24.94 3.52
N LEU A 1058 -59.82 26.16 3.50
CA LEU A 1058 -59.10 27.34 3.00
C LEU A 1058 -57.70 27.50 3.63
N PRO A 1059 -57.51 27.35 4.96
CA PRO A 1059 -56.17 27.46 5.56
C PRO A 1059 -55.17 26.41 5.08
N ILE A 1060 -55.56 25.13 4.97
CA ILE A 1060 -54.67 24.07 4.45
C ILE A 1060 -54.34 24.31 2.98
N THR A 1061 -55.35 24.69 2.20
CA THR A 1061 -55.19 25.02 0.78
C THR A 1061 -54.17 26.15 0.62
N LEU A 1062 -54.25 27.20 1.45
CA LEU A 1062 -53.26 28.29 1.45
C LEU A 1062 -51.86 27.82 1.85
N ILE A 1063 -51.73 26.97 2.87
CA ILE A 1063 -50.44 26.37 3.27
C ILE A 1063 -49.81 25.61 2.10
N VAL A 1064 -50.58 24.71 1.47
CA VAL A 1064 -50.08 23.88 0.36
C VAL A 1064 -49.67 24.73 -0.84
N ILE A 1065 -50.49 25.71 -1.24
CA ILE A 1065 -50.15 26.63 -2.35
C ILE A 1065 -48.82 27.33 -2.11
N GLN A 1066 -48.57 27.77 -0.87
CA GLN A 1066 -47.37 28.51 -0.52
C GLN A 1066 -46.13 27.61 -0.37
N LEU A 1067 -46.30 26.31 -0.21
CA LEU A 1067 -45.21 25.32 -0.13
C LEU A 1067 -44.80 24.74 -1.49
N LEU A 1068 -45.60 24.96 -2.54
CA LEU A 1068 -45.28 24.50 -3.89
C LEU A 1068 -44.02 25.21 -4.44
N PRO A 1069 -42.97 24.48 -4.84
CA PRO A 1069 -41.72 25.07 -5.31
C PRO A 1069 -41.85 25.61 -6.75
N GLY A 1070 -41.83 26.93 -6.96
CA GLY A 1070 -41.70 27.53 -8.31
C GLY A 1070 -43.00 27.94 -9.03
N PRO A 1071 -42.91 28.42 -10.29
CA PRO A 1071 -44.05 28.91 -11.07
C PRO A 1071 -44.98 27.76 -11.52
N VAL A 1072 -46.28 27.98 -11.37
CA VAL A 1072 -47.37 26.99 -11.52
C VAL A 1072 -47.40 26.28 -12.88
N SER A 1073 -46.79 26.86 -13.92
CA SER A 1073 -46.82 26.34 -15.29
C SER A 1073 -46.23 24.93 -15.46
N HIS A 1074 -45.36 24.49 -14.55
CA HIS A 1074 -44.77 23.14 -14.58
C HIS A 1074 -45.63 22.06 -13.89
N TYR A 1075 -46.77 22.42 -13.28
CA TYR A 1075 -47.54 21.52 -12.41
C TYR A 1075 -48.91 21.12 -12.96
N ASN A 1076 -49.16 21.33 -14.25
CA ASN A 1076 -50.42 20.98 -14.91
C ASN A 1076 -50.81 19.50 -14.78
N GLU A 1077 -49.84 18.62 -14.54
CA GLU A 1077 -50.06 17.18 -14.32
C GLU A 1077 -50.54 16.86 -12.88
N ILE A 1078 -50.11 17.63 -11.88
CA ILE A 1078 -50.58 17.53 -10.49
C ILE A 1078 -52.02 18.03 -10.38
N ILE A 1079 -52.32 19.12 -11.10
CA ILE A 1079 -53.66 19.70 -11.19
C ILE A 1079 -54.68 18.71 -11.78
N ARG A 1080 -54.24 17.82 -12.69
CA ARG A 1080 -55.10 16.78 -13.28
C ARG A 1080 -55.41 15.61 -12.33
N ASN A 1081 -54.58 15.38 -11.31
CA ASN A 1081 -54.71 14.26 -10.39
C ASN A 1081 -55.42 14.60 -9.07
N VAL A 1082 -55.70 15.88 -8.80
CA VAL A 1082 -56.61 16.32 -7.73
C VAL A 1082 -58.02 16.30 -8.31
N SER A 1083 -58.85 15.35 -7.87
CA SER A 1083 -60.17 15.03 -8.44
C SER A 1083 -61.23 16.14 -8.32
N ASP A 1084 -60.88 17.31 -7.77
CA ASP A 1084 -61.77 18.45 -7.64
C ASP A 1084 -61.13 19.69 -8.27
N GLU A 1085 -61.41 19.87 -9.56
CA GLU A 1085 -60.96 20.99 -10.38
C GLU A 1085 -61.36 22.36 -9.77
N ASN A 1086 -62.39 22.38 -8.91
CA ASN A 1086 -62.84 23.59 -8.22
C ASN A 1086 -61.89 23.99 -7.08
N ILE A 1087 -61.29 23.05 -6.35
CA ILE A 1087 -60.32 23.36 -5.28
C ILE A 1087 -59.10 24.05 -5.87
N VAL A 1088 -58.61 23.57 -7.02
CA VAL A 1088 -57.46 24.15 -7.72
C VAL A 1088 -57.80 25.51 -8.35
N LYS A 1089 -58.99 25.67 -8.95
CA LYS A 1089 -59.46 26.97 -9.44
C LYS A 1089 -59.63 27.99 -8.30
N GLN A 1090 -60.15 27.58 -7.15
CA GLN A 1090 -60.32 28.44 -5.98
C GLN A 1090 -58.98 28.82 -5.35
N ALA A 1091 -58.05 27.87 -5.26
CA ALA A 1091 -56.65 28.09 -4.88
C ALA A 1091 -55.96 29.12 -5.78
N TYR A 1092 -56.16 29.00 -7.10
CA TYR A 1092 -55.63 29.92 -8.10
C TYR A 1092 -56.25 31.33 -7.98
N LEU A 1093 -57.56 31.41 -7.72
CA LEU A 1093 -58.28 32.67 -7.47
C LEU A 1093 -57.86 33.35 -6.16
N ASN A 1094 -57.52 32.59 -5.12
CA ASN A 1094 -57.08 33.13 -3.82
C ASN A 1094 -55.59 33.52 -3.76
N ARG A 1095 -54.76 32.97 -4.67
CA ARG A 1095 -53.33 33.34 -4.80
C ARG A 1095 -53.15 34.65 -5.58
N ARG A 1096 -54.11 34.96 -6.46
CA ARG A 1096 -54.20 36.21 -7.19
C ARG A 1096 -54.88 37.26 -6.34
#